data_AF-A0A954N8S0-F1
#
_entry.id   AF-A0A954N8S0-F1
#
_cell.length_a   1.000
_cell.length_b   1.000
_cell.length_c   1.000
_cell.angle_alpha   90.00
_cell.angle_beta   90.00
_cell.angle_gamma   90.00
#
_symmetry.space_group_name_H-M   'P 1'
#
loop_
_entity.id
_entity.type
_entity.pdbx_description
1 polymer ?
#
loop_
_entity_poly.entity_id
_entity_poly.type
_entity_poly.pdbx_seq_one_letter_code
_entity_poly.pdbx_strand_id
1 'polypeptide(L)'
;MTDRARPFRRHWLVRPLCLVSAVWVSAALLVFGVGCHRSATDSSPVGEKKASESGNYAERVFTIATGNLSRLDEFNPQEMLGKIIDQLNQWMQEQEVTGEWTSDPLLDKLPEKWQERLEQQRLDDLKFRRTTDAEHLKDVAMFRDLAEVARGDQIDDLARATQLFDWTVRNVQLDGRGDSVGDRFLRLPSQTVYFGRGQAVDRAWVFMLLARQQGLDVVMLAYRDDDGKLRPWVPALLSDGELYLFDPQLGMPIPGGKERSVATLTEAINDPAILSNLDLDESRRYPVSPQDLDDVVALVEASPGFLSRRMQIVENHLSGDRRIRLYAEPSKIADIVRKHPHVDDVAVWTLPYETAEAQRQMAAALSTPLDQLSDELRPHVERVRQTMLPFEGINILTSEYQPTVAMLGRARLLQLKGEYESDDVRVSDVGAIELYTNVRHSDDDIDRASLSEEQKDVLRGVKQDASYWLALVCYDRGQYRPAINHLANRTLKSFPNGQWVGGARYNLGRGYEALEDWTAAVEQYEADTSPQRYGNLLRAKLLRERYRADTSVSETPHDAHATSAKTPSSAEQAPSTNAATTNSDGEVEPDPPTGTTSEEPGEVDDSGDVKPETSLEADLDSAPDASATDGAPEPTGAAPEGGN
;
A
#
# COMPACT_ATOMS: atom_id res chain seq x y z
N MET A 1 -28.35 19.22 -21.09
CA MET A 1 -29.41 18.66 -20.22
C MET A 1 -28.73 18.07 -19.01
N THR A 2 -28.74 18.84 -17.93
CA THR A 2 -27.95 18.66 -16.71
C THR A 2 -28.89 18.23 -15.59
N ASP A 3 -28.69 17.05 -15.01
CA ASP A 3 -28.97 16.83 -13.59
C ASP A 3 -28.31 15.53 -13.09
N ARG A 4 -27.19 15.65 -12.37
CA ARG A 4 -26.69 14.61 -11.45
C ARG A 4 -26.31 15.29 -10.16
N ALA A 5 -27.29 15.34 -9.25
CA ALA A 5 -27.14 15.82 -7.90
C ALA A 5 -26.23 14.90 -7.08
N ARG A 6 -25.30 15.51 -6.34
CA ARG A 6 -24.41 14.92 -5.34
C ARG A 6 -25.21 14.45 -4.11
N PRO A 7 -24.82 13.37 -3.40
CA PRO A 7 -25.37 13.13 -2.07
C PRO A 7 -24.56 13.87 -0.99
N PHE A 8 -25.25 14.79 -0.33
CA PHE A 8 -24.90 15.38 0.95
C PHE A 8 -24.97 14.31 2.06
N ARG A 9 -23.91 14.15 2.84
CA ARG A 9 -23.95 13.43 4.13
C ARG A 9 -24.84 14.22 5.11
N ARG A 10 -25.91 13.60 5.63
CA ARG A 10 -26.67 14.09 6.80
C ARG A 10 -26.72 13.01 7.87
N HIS A 11 -26.23 13.36 9.05
CA HIS A 11 -26.36 12.62 10.29
C HIS A 11 -27.84 12.48 10.68
N TRP A 12 -28.25 11.27 11.10
CA TRP A 12 -29.53 11.05 11.77
C TRP A 12 -29.30 10.33 13.11
N LEU A 13 -29.55 11.09 14.17
CA LEU A 13 -29.73 10.64 15.54
C LEU A 13 -31.25 10.66 15.80
N VAL A 14 -31.93 9.51 15.79
CA VAL A 14 -33.26 9.39 16.41
C VAL A 14 -33.43 7.97 16.99
N ARG A 15 -33.48 7.92 18.33
CA ARG A 15 -34.05 6.81 19.10
C ARG A 15 -35.58 6.97 19.15
N PRO A 16 -36.38 5.89 19.10
CA PRO A 16 -37.72 5.94 19.63
C PRO A 16 -37.74 5.43 21.08
N LEU A 17 -38.17 6.33 21.97
CA LEU A 17 -38.75 6.01 23.28
C LEU A 17 -40.10 5.29 23.06
N CYS A 18 -40.30 4.14 23.70
CA CYS A 18 -41.63 3.66 24.06
C CYS A 18 -41.57 3.13 25.51
N LEU A 19 -42.03 3.98 26.42
CA LEU A 19 -42.37 3.66 27.81
C LEU A 19 -43.87 3.34 27.85
N VAL A 20 -44.24 2.13 28.25
CA VAL A 20 -45.50 1.86 28.97
C VAL A 20 -45.20 0.89 30.13
N SER A 21 -45.07 1.52 31.28
CA SER A 21 -45.34 1.10 32.66
C SER A 21 -46.09 -0.21 32.92
N ALA A 22 -45.55 -1.02 33.85
CA ALA A 22 -46.34 -1.65 34.92
C ALA A 22 -45.46 -1.90 36.17
N VAL A 23 -45.81 -1.19 37.24
CA VAL A 23 -45.31 -1.23 38.63
C VAL A 23 -45.87 -2.47 39.35
N TRP A 24 -45.12 -3.09 40.28
CA TRP A 24 -45.56 -3.66 41.59
C TRP A 24 -44.30 -4.28 42.27
N VAL A 25 -43.56 -3.51 43.08
CA VAL A 25 -43.61 -3.44 44.57
C VAL A 25 -43.23 -4.73 45.28
N SER A 26 -42.05 -4.68 45.88
CA SER A 26 -41.44 -5.59 46.84
C SER A 26 -42.22 -5.69 48.15
N ALA A 27 -42.19 -6.86 48.80
CA ALA A 27 -42.34 -6.97 50.25
C ALA A 27 -41.58 -8.20 50.77
N ALA A 28 -40.48 -7.92 51.47
CA ALA A 28 -39.84 -8.85 52.39
C ALA A 28 -40.65 -8.91 53.68
N LEU A 29 -40.71 -10.10 54.33
CA LEU A 29 -40.95 -10.19 55.77
C LEU A 29 -40.37 -11.48 56.35
N LEU A 30 -39.47 -11.26 57.31
CA LEU A 30 -38.80 -12.17 58.22
C LEU A 30 -39.77 -12.94 59.14
N VAL A 31 -39.50 -14.22 59.40
CA VAL A 31 -39.76 -14.86 60.71
C VAL A 31 -38.64 -15.86 61.05
N PHE A 32 -38.15 -15.74 62.29
CA PHE A 32 -37.10 -16.51 62.97
C PHE A 32 -37.48 -17.98 63.29
N GLY A 33 -36.49 -18.86 63.44
CA GLY A 33 -36.68 -20.15 64.12
C GLY A 33 -35.47 -21.10 64.15
N VAL A 34 -34.62 -20.93 65.17
CA VAL A 34 -33.81 -21.92 65.92
C VAL A 34 -33.79 -23.39 65.44
N GLY A 35 -32.59 -23.98 65.29
CA GLY A 35 -32.42 -25.43 65.41
C GLY A 35 -31.11 -26.02 64.87
N CYS A 36 -30.23 -26.47 65.76
CA CYS A 36 -29.01 -27.23 65.46
C CYS A 36 -29.28 -28.52 64.67
N HIS A 37 -28.45 -28.89 63.69
CA HIS A 37 -27.56 -30.07 63.70
C HIS A 37 -26.91 -30.30 62.33
N ARG A 38 -25.66 -30.76 62.35
CA ARG A 38 -24.94 -31.29 61.18
C ARG A 38 -25.76 -32.41 60.51
N SER A 39 -25.88 -32.35 59.19
CA SER A 39 -25.85 -33.52 58.31
C SER A 39 -25.40 -33.07 56.93
N ALA A 40 -24.29 -33.66 56.49
CA ALA A 40 -23.73 -33.48 55.17
C ALA A 40 -24.71 -34.00 54.11
N THR A 41 -24.94 -33.22 53.06
CA THR A 41 -24.99 -33.62 51.64
C THR A 41 -25.59 -32.46 50.86
N ASP A 42 -24.74 -31.65 50.22
CA ASP A 42 -25.17 -30.97 49.00
C ASP A 42 -23.97 -30.71 48.11
N SER A 43 -23.87 -31.52 47.05
CA SER A 43 -22.95 -31.34 45.94
C SER A 43 -23.41 -30.14 45.12
N SER A 44 -22.83 -28.98 45.39
CA SER A 44 -22.96 -27.78 44.54
C SER A 44 -21.94 -27.77 43.39
N PRO A 45 -22.26 -27.15 42.24
CA PRO A 45 -21.52 -27.26 40.99
C PRO A 45 -20.30 -26.34 41.00
N VAL A 46 -19.18 -26.81 41.57
CA VAL A 46 -17.91 -26.07 41.54
C VAL A 46 -17.28 -26.11 40.14
N GLY A 47 -17.62 -27.10 39.31
CA GLY A 47 -17.10 -27.24 37.94
C GLY A 47 -17.65 -26.20 36.96
N GLU A 48 -18.94 -25.89 37.03
CA GLU A 48 -19.62 -25.00 36.05
C GLU A 48 -19.21 -23.54 36.20
N LYS A 49 -19.05 -23.04 37.44
CA LYS A 49 -18.58 -21.66 37.67
C LYS A 49 -17.15 -21.44 37.21
N LYS A 50 -16.24 -22.38 37.50
CA LYS A 50 -14.82 -22.29 37.10
C LYS A 50 -14.64 -22.38 35.59
N ALA A 51 -15.40 -23.25 34.91
CA ALA A 51 -15.41 -23.33 33.46
C ALA A 51 -15.95 -22.05 32.81
N SER A 52 -17.03 -21.47 33.36
CA SER A 52 -17.58 -20.20 32.84
C SER A 52 -16.65 -19.00 33.09
N GLU A 53 -15.92 -18.96 34.22
CA GLU A 53 -14.94 -17.91 34.52
C GLU A 53 -13.68 -18.03 33.66
N SER A 54 -13.20 -19.26 33.40
CA SER A 54 -12.06 -19.51 32.49
C SER A 54 -12.40 -19.13 31.05
N GLY A 55 -13.56 -19.57 30.53
CA GLY A 55 -14.02 -19.20 29.19
C GLY A 55 -14.18 -17.69 29.00
N ASN A 56 -14.76 -17.01 29.99
CA ASN A 56 -14.85 -15.54 29.99
C ASN A 56 -13.49 -14.84 30.07
N TYR A 57 -12.47 -15.47 30.62
CA TYR A 57 -11.11 -14.94 30.64
C TYR A 57 -10.39 -15.14 29.30
N ALA A 58 -10.43 -16.36 28.75
CA ALA A 58 -9.84 -16.66 27.44
C ALA A 58 -10.39 -15.74 26.35
N GLU A 59 -11.71 -15.53 26.33
CA GLU A 59 -12.36 -14.64 25.36
C GLU A 59 -11.92 -13.17 25.52
N ARG A 60 -11.73 -12.71 26.76
CA ARG A 60 -11.18 -11.37 27.02
C ARG A 60 -9.76 -11.24 26.50
N VAL A 61 -8.90 -12.24 26.71
CA VAL A 61 -7.51 -12.24 26.21
C VAL A 61 -7.50 -12.19 24.68
N PHE A 62 -8.34 -12.98 24.01
CA PHE A 62 -8.47 -12.96 22.55
C PHE A 62 -8.96 -11.60 22.04
N THR A 63 -9.98 -11.04 22.68
CA THR A 63 -10.52 -9.72 22.34
C THR A 63 -9.46 -8.62 22.49
N ILE A 64 -8.61 -8.68 23.53
CA ILE A 64 -7.50 -7.73 23.71
C ILE A 64 -6.46 -7.90 22.59
N ALA A 65 -6.05 -9.14 22.30
CA ALA A 65 -5.05 -9.42 21.28
C ALA A 65 -5.47 -8.91 19.89
N THR A 66 -6.71 -9.21 19.49
CA THR A 66 -7.29 -8.81 18.20
C THR A 66 -7.62 -7.32 18.13
N GLY A 67 -7.99 -6.72 19.26
CA GLY A 67 -8.13 -5.27 19.39
C GLY A 67 -6.80 -4.53 19.19
N ASN A 68 -5.72 -5.02 19.82
CA ASN A 68 -4.38 -4.47 19.66
C ASN A 68 -3.85 -4.66 18.23
N LEU A 69 -4.15 -5.79 17.60
CA LEU A 69 -3.78 -6.05 16.20
C LEU A 69 -4.34 -4.99 15.23
N SER A 70 -5.52 -4.45 15.51
CA SER A 70 -6.13 -3.42 14.67
C SER A 70 -5.55 -2.01 14.91
N ARG A 71 -4.78 -1.83 15.98
CA ARG A 71 -4.24 -0.54 16.45
C ARG A 71 -2.72 -0.56 16.58
N LEU A 72 -2.04 -1.40 15.78
CA LEU A 72 -0.59 -1.62 15.91
C LEU A 72 0.26 -0.34 15.77
N ASP A 73 -0.22 0.64 15.02
CA ASP A 73 0.41 1.94 14.78
C ASP A 73 0.37 2.89 16.00
N GLU A 74 -0.48 2.62 16.98
CA GLU A 74 -0.55 3.38 18.23
C GLU A 74 0.53 2.95 19.25
N PHE A 75 1.27 1.89 18.96
CA PHE A 75 2.22 1.27 19.88
C PHE A 75 3.60 1.14 19.27
N ASN A 76 4.59 0.77 20.09
CA ASN A 76 5.81 0.18 19.55
C ASN A 76 5.45 -1.17 18.89
N PRO A 77 5.64 -1.35 17.57
CA PRO A 77 5.14 -2.53 16.88
C PRO A 77 5.80 -3.83 17.36
N GLN A 78 7.10 -3.82 17.65
CA GLN A 78 7.82 -5.04 18.06
C GLN A 78 7.35 -5.53 19.43
N GLU A 79 7.22 -4.63 20.40
CA GLU A 79 6.74 -4.98 21.73
C GLU A 79 5.28 -5.41 21.71
N MET A 80 4.44 -4.70 20.95
CA MET A 80 3.01 -5.00 20.90
C MET A 80 2.74 -6.33 20.19
N LEU A 81 3.44 -6.62 19.09
CA LEU A 81 3.34 -7.92 18.43
C LEU A 81 3.77 -9.06 19.36
N GLY A 82 4.83 -8.87 20.15
CA GLY A 82 5.22 -9.85 21.18
C GLY A 82 4.09 -10.14 22.17
N LYS A 83 3.42 -9.09 22.66
CA LYS A 83 2.27 -9.21 23.57
C LYS A 83 1.08 -9.90 22.91
N ILE A 84 0.77 -9.57 21.66
CA ILE A 84 -0.31 -10.21 20.89
C ILE A 84 -0.05 -11.70 20.74
N ILE A 85 1.18 -12.10 20.39
CA ILE A 85 1.57 -13.51 20.26
C ILE A 85 1.45 -14.25 21.59
N ASP A 86 1.88 -13.65 22.69
CA ASP A 86 1.74 -14.27 24.02
C ASP A 86 0.27 -14.46 24.40
N GLN A 87 -0.58 -13.46 24.13
CA GLN A 87 -2.01 -13.52 24.39
C GLN A 87 -2.72 -14.55 23.50
N LEU A 88 -2.39 -14.64 22.21
CA LEU A 88 -2.93 -15.67 21.32
C LEU A 88 -2.50 -17.07 21.74
N ASN A 89 -1.25 -17.25 22.17
CA ASN A 89 -0.78 -18.51 22.74
C ASN A 89 -1.53 -18.89 24.02
N GLN A 90 -1.80 -17.92 24.89
CA GLN A 90 -2.59 -18.13 26.10
C GLN A 90 -4.04 -18.52 25.77
N TRP A 91 -4.66 -17.83 24.82
CA TRP A 91 -6.01 -18.17 24.36
C TRP A 91 -6.08 -19.56 23.71
N MET A 92 -5.09 -19.91 22.88
CA MET A 92 -5.02 -21.19 22.17
C MET A 92 -4.93 -22.40 23.13
N GLN A 93 -4.32 -22.23 24.31
CA GLN A 93 -4.23 -23.31 25.32
C GLN A 93 -5.60 -23.74 25.87
N GLU A 94 -6.60 -22.87 25.82
CA GLU A 94 -7.95 -23.13 26.32
C GLU A 94 -8.90 -23.62 25.20
N GLN A 95 -8.43 -23.77 23.96
CA GLN A 95 -9.28 -24.18 22.83
C GLN A 95 -9.37 -25.70 22.72
N GLU A 96 -10.60 -26.21 22.62
CA GLU A 96 -10.85 -27.60 22.22
C GLU A 96 -10.70 -27.73 20.70
N VAL A 97 -9.48 -27.98 20.25
CA VAL A 97 -9.21 -28.19 18.82
C VAL A 97 -9.61 -29.61 18.42
N THR A 98 -10.74 -29.73 17.72
CA THR A 98 -11.25 -31.02 17.22
C THR A 98 -10.90 -31.23 15.74
N GLY A 99 -10.82 -32.51 15.34
CA GLY A 99 -10.52 -32.92 13.96
C GLY A 99 -9.03 -33.11 13.64
N GLU A 100 -8.75 -33.98 12.67
CA GLU A 100 -7.42 -34.12 12.07
C GLU A 100 -7.20 -32.96 11.10
N TRP A 101 -6.11 -32.22 11.29
CA TRP A 101 -5.67 -31.21 10.33
C TRP A 101 -4.64 -31.82 9.41
N THR A 102 -4.78 -31.56 8.11
CA THR A 102 -3.86 -31.98 7.08
C THR A 102 -3.39 -30.77 6.29
N SER A 103 -2.13 -30.81 5.85
CA SER A 103 -1.60 -29.81 4.92
C SER A 103 -2.43 -29.77 3.62
N ASP A 104 -2.51 -28.60 2.99
CA ASP A 104 -3.22 -28.45 1.72
C ASP A 104 -2.55 -29.32 0.62
N PRO A 105 -3.30 -30.21 -0.07
CA PRO A 105 -2.71 -31.14 -1.05
C PRO A 105 -2.02 -30.47 -2.25
N LEU A 106 -2.34 -29.22 -2.57
CA LEU A 106 -1.68 -28.51 -3.67
C LEU A 106 -0.19 -28.27 -3.38
N LEU A 107 0.19 -28.27 -2.10
CA LEU A 107 1.56 -28.06 -1.64
C LEU A 107 2.50 -29.22 -2.03
N ASP A 108 1.96 -30.42 -2.28
CA ASP A 108 2.72 -31.57 -2.79
C ASP A 108 3.25 -31.32 -4.21
N LYS A 109 2.68 -30.35 -4.94
CA LYS A 109 3.15 -29.92 -6.26
C LYS A 109 4.29 -28.88 -6.20
N LEU A 110 4.67 -28.39 -5.02
CA LEU A 110 5.80 -27.47 -4.89
C LEU A 110 7.11 -28.19 -5.24
N PRO A 111 8.11 -27.48 -5.81
CA PRO A 111 9.47 -27.99 -5.87
C PRO A 111 9.98 -28.47 -4.50
N GLU A 112 10.74 -29.57 -4.46
CA GLU A 112 11.25 -30.22 -3.24
C GLU A 112 11.92 -29.22 -2.26
N LYS A 113 12.77 -28.33 -2.78
CA LYS A 113 13.42 -27.28 -1.98
C LYS A 113 12.45 -26.40 -1.19
N TRP A 114 11.23 -26.20 -1.68
CA TRP A 114 10.21 -25.39 -1.01
C TRP A 114 9.34 -26.22 -0.06
N GLN A 115 9.17 -27.51 -0.33
CA GLN A 115 8.52 -28.43 0.60
C GLN A 115 9.34 -28.53 1.91
N GLU A 116 10.65 -28.76 1.81
CA GLU A 116 11.56 -28.80 2.97
C GLU A 116 11.51 -27.50 3.81
N ARG A 117 11.40 -26.35 3.13
CA ARG A 117 11.29 -25.04 3.78
C ARG A 117 9.94 -24.85 4.47
N LEU A 118 8.89 -25.40 3.89
CA LEU A 118 7.55 -25.32 4.45
C LEU A 118 7.40 -26.22 5.68
N GLU A 119 8.05 -27.38 5.73
CA GLU A 119 8.08 -28.24 6.92
C GLU A 119 8.65 -27.49 8.15
N GLN A 120 9.68 -26.65 7.95
CA GLN A 120 10.24 -25.78 9.00
C GLN A 120 9.23 -24.76 9.53
N GLN A 121 8.14 -24.50 8.79
CA GLN A 121 7.05 -23.63 9.23
C GLN A 121 6.10 -24.28 10.22
N ARG A 122 6.18 -25.60 10.45
CA ARG A 122 5.36 -26.35 11.43
C ARG A 122 3.90 -25.90 11.36
N LEU A 123 3.29 -26.10 10.19
CA LEU A 123 1.96 -25.56 9.88
C LEU A 123 0.85 -26.13 10.77
N ASP A 124 1.07 -27.32 11.33
CA ASP A 124 0.19 -28.02 12.26
C ASP A 124 0.30 -27.52 13.72
N ASP A 125 1.43 -26.90 14.09
CA ASP A 125 1.66 -26.38 15.44
C ASP A 125 0.62 -25.31 15.79
N LEU A 126 0.02 -25.48 16.97
CA LEU A 126 -0.92 -24.52 17.57
C LEU A 126 -0.22 -23.36 18.27
N LYS A 127 1.08 -23.48 18.56
CA LYS A 127 1.86 -22.43 19.20
C LYS A 127 2.27 -21.37 18.18
N PHE A 128 1.85 -20.13 18.41
CA PHE A 128 2.27 -18.96 17.65
C PHE A 128 3.75 -18.64 17.91
N ARG A 129 4.45 -18.36 16.81
CA ARG A 129 5.88 -18.06 16.74
C ARG A 129 6.08 -16.56 16.60
N ARG A 130 6.95 -16.00 17.44
CA ARG A 130 7.16 -14.55 17.54
C ARG A 130 7.78 -13.91 16.30
N THR A 131 8.49 -14.68 15.46
CA THR A 131 9.11 -14.16 14.25
C THR A 131 8.12 -14.20 13.08
N THR A 132 7.77 -15.40 12.63
CA THR A 132 6.98 -15.58 11.40
C THR A 132 5.50 -15.26 11.55
N ASP A 133 4.85 -15.63 12.66
CA ASP A 133 3.41 -15.40 12.80
C ASP A 133 3.09 -13.95 13.16
N ALA A 134 3.98 -13.27 13.89
CA ALA A 134 3.84 -11.85 14.20
C ALA A 134 3.87 -10.99 12.93
N GLU A 135 4.83 -11.27 12.03
CA GLU A 135 4.95 -10.59 10.74
C GLU A 135 3.72 -10.84 9.86
N HIS A 136 3.25 -12.09 9.77
CA HIS A 136 2.03 -12.43 9.04
C HIS A 136 0.79 -11.70 9.57
N LEU A 137 0.58 -11.70 10.90
CA LEU A 137 -0.54 -10.99 11.53
C LEU A 137 -0.49 -9.49 11.24
N LYS A 138 0.68 -8.86 11.39
CA LYS A 138 0.90 -7.44 11.08
C LYS A 138 0.55 -7.13 9.63
N ASP A 139 1.09 -7.92 8.69
CA ASP A 139 0.91 -7.68 7.26
C ASP A 139 -0.55 -7.87 6.86
N VAL A 140 -1.20 -8.93 7.33
CA VAL A 140 -2.61 -9.18 7.05
C VAL A 140 -3.50 -8.08 7.65
N ALA A 141 -3.24 -7.62 8.88
CA ALA A 141 -3.96 -6.49 9.49
C ALA A 141 -3.87 -5.22 8.64
N MET A 142 -2.67 -4.89 8.16
CA MET A 142 -2.48 -3.76 7.26
C MET A 142 -3.23 -3.95 5.94
N PHE A 143 -3.20 -5.14 5.33
CA PHE A 143 -3.91 -5.41 4.07
C PHE A 143 -5.43 -5.40 4.22
N ARG A 144 -5.99 -5.76 5.38
CA ARG A 144 -7.42 -5.62 5.66
C ARG A 144 -7.84 -4.15 5.56
N ASP A 145 -7.19 -3.30 6.36
CA ASP A 145 -7.50 -1.87 6.42
C ASP A 145 -7.32 -1.24 5.03
N LEU A 146 -6.22 -1.60 4.36
CA LEU A 146 -5.92 -1.13 3.02
C LEU A 146 -6.97 -1.56 1.99
N ALA A 147 -7.44 -2.80 2.04
CA ALA A 147 -8.43 -3.30 1.10
C ALA A 147 -9.80 -2.63 1.32
N GLU A 148 -10.15 -2.27 2.55
CA GLU A 148 -11.36 -1.51 2.86
C GLU A 148 -11.32 -0.09 2.28
N VAL A 149 -10.18 0.58 2.36
CA VAL A 149 -9.98 1.89 1.72
C VAL A 149 -9.97 1.75 0.21
N ALA A 150 -9.19 0.80 -0.31
CA ALA A 150 -8.96 0.63 -1.72
C ALA A 150 -10.23 0.26 -2.49
N ARG A 151 -11.13 -0.58 -1.93
CA ARG A 151 -12.38 -1.00 -2.61
C ARG A 151 -13.39 0.14 -2.80
N GLY A 152 -13.30 1.20 -1.99
CA GLY A 152 -14.30 2.27 -1.94
C GLY A 152 -15.72 1.75 -1.70
N ASP A 153 -16.70 2.31 -2.43
CA ASP A 153 -18.12 1.95 -2.29
C ASP A 153 -18.56 0.82 -3.23
N GLN A 154 -17.63 0.11 -3.87
CA GLN A 154 -17.95 -0.93 -4.85
C GLN A 154 -18.55 -2.18 -4.18
N ILE A 155 -19.60 -2.73 -4.78
CA ILE A 155 -20.33 -3.91 -4.28
C ILE A 155 -20.13 -5.11 -5.21
N ASP A 156 -20.13 -4.90 -6.51
CA ASP A 156 -19.91 -5.95 -7.51
C ASP A 156 -18.46 -6.48 -7.48
N ASP A 157 -18.28 -7.78 -7.69
CA ASP A 157 -16.98 -8.45 -7.56
C ASP A 157 -15.95 -7.92 -8.58
N LEU A 158 -16.35 -7.77 -9.84
CA LEU A 158 -15.47 -7.27 -10.90
C LEU A 158 -15.17 -5.78 -10.69
N ALA A 159 -16.17 -4.99 -10.27
CA ALA A 159 -15.97 -3.59 -9.93
C ALA A 159 -15.02 -3.41 -8.73
N ARG A 160 -15.17 -4.23 -7.67
CA ARG A 160 -14.25 -4.25 -6.53
C ARG A 160 -12.84 -4.61 -6.99
N ALA A 161 -12.66 -5.69 -7.74
CA ALA A 161 -11.34 -6.10 -8.24
C ALA A 161 -10.69 -5.01 -9.10
N THR A 162 -11.45 -4.40 -10.01
CA THR A 162 -10.98 -3.29 -10.85
C THR A 162 -10.50 -2.12 -10.00
N GLN A 163 -11.25 -1.77 -8.96
CA GLN A 163 -10.91 -0.68 -8.06
C GLN A 163 -9.67 -1.00 -7.19
N LEU A 164 -9.54 -2.24 -6.69
CA LEU A 164 -8.35 -2.68 -5.95
C LEU A 164 -7.09 -2.67 -6.83
N PHE A 165 -7.22 -3.16 -8.07
CA PHE A 165 -6.15 -3.15 -9.05
C PHE A 165 -5.74 -1.72 -9.42
N ASP A 166 -6.72 -0.84 -9.67
CA ASP A 166 -6.48 0.58 -9.92
C ASP A 166 -5.70 1.24 -8.79
N TRP A 167 -6.16 1.02 -7.56
CA TRP A 167 -5.49 1.53 -6.36
C TRP A 167 -4.04 1.05 -6.27
N THR A 168 -3.80 -0.23 -6.57
CA THR A 168 -2.48 -0.86 -6.57
C THR A 168 -1.54 -0.18 -7.55
N VAL A 169 -1.98 0.06 -8.79
CA VAL A 169 -1.16 0.70 -9.83
C VAL A 169 -0.84 2.16 -9.46
N ARG A 170 -1.79 2.90 -8.89
CA ARG A 170 -1.56 4.30 -8.46
C ARG A 170 -0.58 4.41 -7.29
N ASN A 171 -0.60 3.45 -6.37
CA ASN A 171 0.18 3.48 -5.13
C ASN A 171 1.52 2.76 -5.20
N VAL A 172 1.74 1.89 -6.19
CA VAL A 172 2.99 1.16 -6.39
C VAL A 172 3.56 1.54 -7.74
N GLN A 173 4.60 2.38 -7.77
CA GLN A 173 5.32 2.70 -9.01
C GLN A 173 6.18 1.52 -9.46
N LEU A 174 6.19 1.22 -10.77
CA LEU A 174 7.16 0.25 -11.31
C LEU A 174 8.59 0.77 -11.17
N ASP A 175 9.44 0.00 -10.51
CA ASP A 175 10.88 0.19 -10.56
C ASP A 175 11.53 -0.74 -11.58
N GLY A 176 12.57 -0.25 -12.26
CA GLY A 176 13.33 -1.04 -13.24
C GLY A 176 14.41 -1.89 -12.57
N ARG A 177 14.29 -2.16 -11.26
CA ARG A 177 15.31 -2.90 -10.52
C ARG A 177 15.28 -4.37 -10.92
N GLY A 178 16.40 -5.05 -10.71
CA GLY A 178 16.56 -6.46 -11.07
C GLY A 178 15.78 -7.41 -10.17
N ASP A 179 16.15 -8.68 -10.22
CA ASP A 179 15.51 -9.77 -9.49
C ASP A 179 16.46 -10.45 -8.50
N SER A 180 17.49 -9.74 -8.08
CA SER A 180 18.50 -10.25 -7.14
C SER A 180 17.91 -10.48 -5.75
N VAL A 181 18.62 -11.25 -4.90
CA VAL A 181 18.25 -11.44 -3.48
C VAL A 181 18.09 -10.10 -2.76
N GLY A 182 18.98 -9.14 -3.05
CA GLY A 182 18.89 -7.77 -2.53
C GLY A 182 17.65 -7.02 -3.00
N ASP A 183 17.29 -7.16 -4.28
CA ASP A 183 16.10 -6.49 -4.82
C ASP A 183 14.82 -7.10 -4.23
N ARG A 184 14.78 -8.42 -4.02
CA ARG A 184 13.65 -9.15 -3.42
C ARG A 184 13.46 -8.89 -1.92
N PHE A 185 14.50 -8.45 -1.21
CA PHE A 185 14.40 -8.15 0.23
C PHE A 185 13.44 -7.01 0.57
N LEU A 186 13.16 -6.09 -0.35
CA LEU A 186 12.23 -4.98 -0.10
C LEU A 186 10.89 -5.18 -0.81
N ARG A 187 10.58 -6.42 -1.19
CA ARG A 187 9.44 -6.80 -2.04
C ARG A 187 8.47 -7.77 -1.37
N LEU A 188 8.46 -7.85 -0.03
CA LEU A 188 7.24 -8.35 0.62
C LEU A 188 6.06 -7.46 0.22
N PRO A 189 4.83 -7.98 0.12
CA PRO A 189 3.68 -7.18 -0.24
C PRO A 189 3.50 -5.95 0.68
N SER A 190 3.76 -6.12 1.97
CA SER A 190 3.71 -5.03 2.96
C SER A 190 4.77 -3.95 2.71
N GLN A 191 6.00 -4.36 2.40
CA GLN A 191 7.09 -3.44 2.03
C GLN A 191 6.81 -2.73 0.71
N THR A 192 6.28 -3.46 -0.28
CA THR A 192 5.93 -2.93 -1.61
C THR A 192 4.94 -1.78 -1.51
N VAL A 193 3.87 -1.94 -0.73
CA VAL A 193 2.89 -0.86 -0.50
C VAL A 193 3.45 0.24 0.40
N TYR A 194 4.24 -0.11 1.41
CA TYR A 194 4.84 0.86 2.33
C TYR A 194 5.80 1.80 1.60
N PHE A 195 6.77 1.25 0.86
CA PHE A 195 7.71 2.04 0.05
C PHE A 195 7.11 2.54 -1.27
N GLY A 196 5.95 2.04 -1.66
CA GLY A 196 5.21 2.44 -2.87
C GLY A 196 5.91 2.13 -4.19
N ARG A 197 6.81 1.13 -4.21
CA ARG A 197 7.59 0.74 -5.40
C ARG A 197 7.77 -0.77 -5.47
N GLY A 198 7.79 -1.30 -6.68
CA GLY A 198 8.05 -2.71 -6.94
C GLY A 198 8.02 -3.01 -8.45
N GLN A 199 8.07 -4.28 -8.80
CA GLN A 199 7.89 -4.78 -10.17
C GLN A 199 6.42 -5.08 -10.48
N ALA A 200 6.15 -5.45 -11.73
CA ALA A 200 4.83 -5.91 -12.16
C ALA A 200 4.37 -7.14 -11.35
N VAL A 201 5.30 -8.04 -11.02
CA VAL A 201 4.98 -9.22 -10.22
C VAL A 201 4.61 -8.86 -8.77
N ASP A 202 5.24 -7.83 -8.21
CA ASP A 202 4.92 -7.34 -6.86
C ASP A 202 3.54 -6.66 -6.84
N ARG A 203 3.22 -5.88 -7.88
CA ARG A 203 1.86 -5.34 -8.08
C ARG A 203 0.81 -6.45 -8.17
N ALA A 204 1.09 -7.53 -8.91
CA ALA A 204 0.19 -8.68 -8.98
C ALA A 204 -0.05 -9.27 -7.60
N TRP A 205 1.01 -9.48 -6.82
CA TRP A 205 0.90 -10.06 -5.49
C TRP A 205 0.13 -9.15 -4.52
N VAL A 206 0.42 -7.85 -4.51
CA VAL A 206 -0.35 -6.85 -3.74
C VAL A 206 -1.83 -6.91 -4.12
N PHE A 207 -2.15 -6.87 -5.42
CA PHE A 207 -3.53 -6.95 -5.89
C PHE A 207 -4.23 -8.23 -5.42
N MET A 208 -3.59 -9.39 -5.54
CA MET A 208 -4.13 -10.67 -5.09
C MET A 208 -4.42 -10.68 -3.58
N LEU A 209 -3.53 -10.11 -2.76
CA LEU A 209 -3.74 -10.07 -1.31
C LEU A 209 -4.83 -9.08 -0.89
N LEU A 210 -4.97 -7.94 -1.59
CA LEU A 210 -6.09 -7.03 -1.39
C LEU A 210 -7.42 -7.71 -1.77
N ALA A 211 -7.44 -8.40 -2.92
CA ALA A 211 -8.60 -9.15 -3.39
C ALA A 211 -9.03 -10.23 -2.38
N ARG A 212 -8.05 -10.97 -1.81
CA ARG A 212 -8.30 -11.95 -0.75
C ARG A 212 -9.02 -11.35 0.45
N GLN A 213 -8.60 -10.19 0.94
CA GLN A 213 -9.28 -9.55 2.08
C GLN A 213 -10.74 -9.18 1.75
N GLN A 214 -11.04 -8.94 0.48
CA GLN A 214 -12.41 -8.73 -0.03
C GLN A 214 -13.15 -10.03 -0.38
N GLY A 215 -12.57 -11.19 -0.10
CA GLY A 215 -13.15 -12.50 -0.40
C GLY A 215 -13.22 -12.81 -1.90
N LEU A 216 -12.36 -12.17 -2.70
CA LEU A 216 -12.25 -12.39 -4.13
C LEU A 216 -11.10 -13.36 -4.42
N ASP A 217 -11.37 -14.39 -5.21
CA ASP A 217 -10.36 -15.36 -5.63
C ASP A 217 -9.64 -14.86 -6.89
N VAL A 218 -8.33 -14.65 -6.77
CA VAL A 218 -7.47 -14.25 -7.88
C VAL A 218 -6.33 -15.26 -8.01
N VAL A 219 -6.09 -15.74 -9.22
CA VAL A 219 -4.94 -16.62 -9.56
C VAL A 219 -3.99 -15.89 -10.49
N MET A 220 -2.71 -16.24 -10.46
CA MET A 220 -1.75 -15.72 -11.44
C MET A 220 -1.71 -16.67 -12.64
N LEU A 221 -2.15 -16.22 -13.81
CA LEU A 221 -2.04 -17.01 -15.03
C LEU A 221 -0.60 -17.03 -15.54
N ALA A 222 -0.21 -18.14 -16.12
CA ALA A 222 1.11 -18.34 -16.70
C ALA A 222 1.01 -19.16 -17.98
N TYR A 223 2.00 -18.97 -18.85
CA TYR A 223 2.21 -19.77 -20.07
C TYR A 223 3.61 -20.37 -20.05
N ARG A 224 3.89 -21.34 -20.92
CA ARG A 224 5.24 -21.86 -21.13
C ARG A 224 5.89 -21.12 -22.29
N ASP A 225 7.11 -20.64 -22.09
CA ASP A 225 7.92 -20.12 -23.19
C ASP A 225 8.47 -21.26 -24.06
N ASP A 226 9.18 -20.89 -25.13
CA ASP A 226 9.79 -21.85 -26.08
C ASP A 226 10.74 -22.87 -25.42
N ASP A 227 11.33 -22.52 -24.26
CA ASP A 227 12.19 -23.39 -23.47
C ASP A 227 11.39 -24.30 -22.52
N GLY A 228 10.05 -24.24 -22.56
CA GLY A 228 9.13 -24.95 -21.68
C GLY A 228 9.06 -24.37 -20.26
N LYS A 229 9.72 -23.22 -20.01
CA LYS A 229 9.75 -22.59 -18.69
C LYS A 229 8.46 -21.81 -18.48
N LEU A 230 7.90 -22.02 -17.29
CA LEU A 230 6.67 -21.35 -16.90
C LEU A 230 6.93 -19.85 -16.63
N ARG A 231 6.16 -19.00 -17.31
CA ARG A 231 6.23 -17.53 -17.24
C ARG A 231 4.91 -16.98 -16.68
N PRO A 232 4.92 -16.44 -15.45
CA PRO A 232 3.78 -15.68 -14.94
C PRO A 232 3.47 -14.52 -15.90
N TRP A 233 2.20 -14.40 -16.27
CA TRP A 233 1.69 -13.40 -17.19
C TRP A 233 0.86 -12.33 -16.47
N VAL A 234 -0.37 -12.66 -16.06
CA VAL A 234 -1.30 -11.70 -15.43
C VAL A 234 -2.11 -12.35 -14.30
N PRO A 235 -2.39 -11.62 -13.20
CA PRO A 235 -3.44 -12.01 -12.27
C PRO A 235 -4.81 -11.98 -12.95
N ALA A 236 -5.63 -12.97 -12.63
CA ALA A 236 -6.98 -13.10 -13.13
C ALA A 236 -7.99 -13.34 -12.00
N LEU A 237 -9.04 -12.52 -11.95
CA LEU A 237 -10.15 -12.70 -11.02
C LEU A 237 -11.03 -13.84 -11.49
N LEU A 238 -11.26 -14.82 -10.64
CA LEU A 238 -12.28 -15.84 -10.82
C LEU A 238 -13.64 -15.28 -10.40
N SER A 239 -14.55 -15.09 -11.35
CA SER A 239 -15.91 -14.63 -11.07
C SER A 239 -16.87 -15.17 -12.12
N ASP A 240 -18.03 -15.66 -11.68
CA ASP A 240 -19.06 -16.29 -12.52
C ASP A 240 -18.53 -17.40 -13.46
N GLY A 241 -17.50 -18.12 -13.04
CA GLY A 241 -16.88 -19.20 -13.80
C GLY A 241 -15.91 -18.74 -14.90
N GLU A 242 -15.68 -17.44 -15.03
CA GLU A 242 -14.71 -16.84 -15.96
C GLU A 242 -13.49 -16.29 -15.21
N LEU A 243 -12.41 -16.03 -15.97
CA LEU A 243 -11.14 -15.48 -15.47
C LEU A 243 -10.88 -14.10 -16.09
N TYR A 244 -11.12 -13.03 -15.34
CA TYR A 244 -10.98 -11.63 -15.81
C TYR A 244 -9.55 -11.12 -15.65
N LEU A 245 -8.97 -10.54 -16.71
CA LEU A 245 -7.53 -10.33 -16.85
C LEU A 245 -7.07 -8.92 -16.44
N PHE A 246 -6.05 -8.84 -15.57
CA PHE A 246 -5.47 -7.58 -15.10
C PHE A 246 -3.96 -7.54 -15.34
N ASP A 247 -3.47 -6.59 -16.15
CA ASP A 247 -2.04 -6.54 -16.48
C ASP A 247 -1.28 -5.52 -15.60
N PRO A 248 -0.47 -5.97 -14.62
CA PRO A 248 0.25 -5.11 -13.70
C PRO A 248 1.42 -4.35 -14.35
N GLN A 249 1.96 -4.83 -15.47
CA GLN A 249 3.01 -4.19 -16.24
C GLN A 249 2.44 -3.03 -17.05
N LEU A 250 1.28 -3.23 -17.69
CA LEU A 250 0.54 -2.16 -18.36
C LEU A 250 -0.08 -1.18 -17.35
N GLY A 251 -0.41 -1.67 -16.15
CA GLY A 251 -1.11 -0.90 -15.12
C GLY A 251 -2.58 -0.66 -15.45
N MET A 252 -3.21 -1.58 -16.17
CA MET A 252 -4.64 -1.54 -16.49
C MET A 252 -5.24 -2.95 -16.66
N PRO A 253 -6.54 -3.13 -16.43
CA PRO A 253 -7.24 -4.32 -16.89
C PRO A 253 -7.09 -4.49 -18.41
N ILE A 254 -7.01 -5.72 -18.89
CA ILE A 254 -6.99 -5.97 -20.34
C ILE A 254 -8.38 -5.61 -20.90
N PRO A 255 -8.50 -4.70 -21.88
CA PRO A 255 -9.80 -4.33 -22.44
C PRO A 255 -10.40 -5.47 -23.27
N GLY A 256 -11.63 -5.85 -22.95
CA GLY A 256 -12.47 -6.80 -23.66
C GLY A 256 -13.20 -6.18 -24.85
N GLY A 257 -13.94 -7.02 -25.59
CA GLY A 257 -14.62 -6.62 -26.82
C GLY A 257 -15.89 -5.77 -26.60
N LYS A 258 -16.67 -6.06 -25.56
CA LYS A 258 -17.96 -5.39 -25.30
C LYS A 258 -17.77 -4.13 -24.46
N GLU A 259 -18.05 -2.96 -25.03
CA GLU A 259 -17.95 -1.66 -24.32
C GLU A 259 -16.61 -1.42 -23.61
N ARG A 260 -15.55 -2.15 -23.98
CA ARG A 260 -14.26 -2.20 -23.28
C ARG A 260 -14.38 -2.59 -21.80
N SER A 261 -15.23 -3.57 -21.49
CA SER A 261 -15.22 -4.26 -20.19
C SER A 261 -13.86 -4.92 -19.92
N VAL A 262 -13.64 -5.47 -18.73
CA VAL A 262 -12.43 -6.28 -18.49
C VAL A 262 -12.54 -7.57 -19.33
N ALA A 263 -11.50 -7.91 -20.08
CA ALA A 263 -11.46 -9.11 -20.90
C ALA A 263 -11.39 -10.37 -20.03
N THR A 264 -12.00 -11.47 -20.49
CA THR A 264 -11.79 -12.78 -19.88
C THR A 264 -10.71 -13.59 -20.61
N LEU A 265 -10.17 -14.62 -19.96
CA LEU A 265 -9.27 -15.59 -20.60
C LEU A 265 -9.92 -16.22 -21.84
N THR A 266 -11.20 -16.57 -21.74
CA THR A 266 -12.01 -17.09 -22.85
C THR A 266 -12.05 -16.12 -24.03
N GLU A 267 -12.25 -14.82 -23.78
CA GLU A 267 -12.21 -13.80 -24.84
C GLU A 267 -10.81 -13.67 -25.45
N ALA A 268 -9.76 -13.61 -24.63
CA ALA A 268 -8.37 -13.46 -25.11
C ALA A 268 -7.91 -14.63 -26.00
N ILE A 269 -8.39 -15.85 -25.74
CA ILE A 269 -8.09 -17.03 -26.55
C ILE A 269 -8.93 -17.06 -27.84
N ASN A 270 -10.22 -16.78 -27.74
CA ASN A 270 -11.14 -16.93 -28.87
C ASN A 270 -11.10 -15.75 -29.85
N ASP A 271 -10.66 -14.58 -29.41
CA ASP A 271 -10.52 -13.39 -30.25
C ASP A 271 -9.09 -12.82 -30.17
N PRO A 272 -8.23 -13.12 -31.18
CA PRO A 272 -6.89 -12.57 -31.27
C PRO A 272 -6.81 -11.05 -31.22
N ALA A 273 -7.92 -10.35 -31.57
CA ALA A 273 -7.97 -8.90 -31.52
C ALA A 273 -7.81 -8.35 -30.10
N ILE A 274 -8.20 -9.11 -29.07
CA ILE A 274 -8.06 -8.71 -27.66
C ILE A 274 -6.60 -8.39 -27.33
N LEU A 275 -5.68 -9.30 -27.65
CA LEU A 275 -4.25 -9.10 -27.39
C LEU A 275 -3.60 -8.18 -28.43
N SER A 276 -3.92 -8.31 -29.72
CA SER A 276 -3.30 -7.46 -30.75
C SER A 276 -3.68 -5.98 -30.61
N ASN A 277 -4.82 -5.65 -30.00
CA ASN A 277 -5.20 -4.27 -29.72
C ASN A 277 -4.29 -3.60 -28.67
N LEU A 278 -3.57 -4.40 -27.87
CA LEU A 278 -2.56 -3.94 -26.92
C LEU A 278 -1.26 -3.51 -27.61
N ASP A 279 -1.04 -3.91 -28.88
CA ASP A 279 0.10 -3.46 -29.67
C ASP A 279 0.10 -1.93 -29.84
N LEU A 280 1.26 -1.32 -29.61
CA LEU A 280 1.44 0.11 -29.88
C LEU A 280 1.71 0.35 -31.36
N ASP A 281 2.60 -0.45 -31.96
CA ASP A 281 2.94 -0.45 -33.38
C ASP A 281 3.68 -1.75 -33.76
N GLU A 282 4.06 -1.89 -35.04
CA GLU A 282 4.76 -3.07 -35.56
C GLU A 282 6.06 -3.43 -34.82
N SER A 283 6.74 -2.42 -34.25
CA SER A 283 8.01 -2.58 -33.52
C SER A 283 7.84 -2.78 -32.01
N ARG A 284 6.65 -2.50 -31.48
CA ARG A 284 6.32 -2.51 -30.05
C ARG A 284 5.04 -3.33 -29.82
N ARG A 285 5.17 -4.63 -30.02
CA ARG A 285 4.10 -5.60 -29.78
C ARG A 285 3.97 -5.98 -28.32
N TYR A 286 2.77 -6.35 -27.93
CA TYR A 286 2.49 -6.93 -26.62
C TYR A 286 3.20 -8.30 -26.53
N PRO A 287 3.86 -8.62 -25.39
CA PRO A 287 4.76 -9.76 -25.33
C PRO A 287 4.07 -11.12 -25.30
N VAL A 288 2.76 -11.17 -25.14
CA VAL A 288 1.98 -12.42 -25.14
C VAL A 288 1.08 -12.46 -26.37
N SER A 289 1.21 -13.53 -27.13
CA SER A 289 0.43 -13.83 -28.32
C SER A 289 -0.68 -14.84 -28.00
N PRO A 290 -1.70 -14.95 -28.87
CA PRO A 290 -2.71 -16.00 -28.71
C PRO A 290 -2.12 -17.43 -28.68
N GLN A 291 -0.99 -17.67 -29.37
CA GLN A 291 -0.33 -18.98 -29.37
C GLN A 291 0.27 -19.34 -28.01
N ASP A 292 0.73 -18.35 -27.25
CA ASP A 292 1.25 -18.58 -25.89
C ASP A 292 0.15 -19.08 -24.94
N LEU A 293 -1.13 -18.86 -25.29
CA LEU A 293 -2.28 -19.26 -24.49
C LEU A 293 -2.82 -20.66 -24.81
N ASP A 294 -2.06 -21.48 -25.56
CA ASP A 294 -2.41 -22.88 -25.85
C ASP A 294 -2.17 -23.83 -24.67
N ASP A 295 -1.29 -23.47 -23.70
CA ASP A 295 -1.01 -24.22 -22.46
C ASP A 295 -1.00 -23.26 -21.26
N VAL A 296 -2.19 -22.96 -20.74
CA VAL A 296 -2.37 -22.01 -19.65
C VAL A 296 -2.34 -22.73 -18.31
N VAL A 297 -1.44 -22.30 -17.44
CA VAL A 297 -1.35 -22.79 -16.06
C VAL A 297 -1.83 -21.70 -15.11
N ALA A 298 -2.74 -22.04 -14.20
CA ALA A 298 -3.11 -21.17 -13.10
C ALA A 298 -2.18 -21.39 -11.89
N LEU A 299 -1.53 -20.33 -11.44
CA LEU A 299 -0.67 -20.34 -10.27
C LEU A 299 -1.44 -19.77 -9.07
N VAL A 300 -1.68 -20.60 -8.06
CA VAL A 300 -2.42 -20.22 -6.85
C VAL A 300 -1.45 -19.63 -5.83
N GLU A 301 -1.78 -18.45 -5.31
CA GLU A 301 -1.02 -17.84 -4.21
C GLU A 301 -1.23 -18.64 -2.92
N ALA A 302 -0.13 -19.17 -2.37
CA ALA A 302 -0.13 -19.99 -1.17
C ALA A 302 1.01 -19.56 -0.24
N SER A 303 1.07 -18.28 0.12
CA SER A 303 2.09 -17.78 1.06
C SER A 303 2.10 -18.59 2.36
N PRO A 304 3.27 -19.00 2.90
CA PRO A 304 3.34 -19.87 4.08
C PRO A 304 2.54 -19.40 5.30
N GLY A 305 2.45 -18.08 5.54
CA GLY A 305 1.68 -17.52 6.66
C GLY A 305 0.19 -17.87 6.61
N PHE A 306 -0.38 -17.99 5.40
CA PHE A 306 -1.80 -18.32 5.20
C PHE A 306 -2.12 -19.81 5.30
N LEU A 307 -1.14 -20.69 5.49
CA LEU A 307 -1.35 -22.14 5.43
C LEU A 307 -1.45 -22.81 6.79
N SER A 308 -1.20 -22.08 7.88
CA SER A 308 -1.10 -22.69 9.21
C SER A 308 -2.45 -22.92 9.88
N ARG A 309 -2.57 -24.05 10.58
CA ARG A 309 -3.74 -24.44 11.39
C ARG A 309 -4.11 -23.38 12.43
N ARG A 310 -3.11 -22.81 13.10
CA ARG A 310 -3.32 -21.76 14.11
C ARG A 310 -3.96 -20.49 13.54
N MET A 311 -3.63 -20.11 12.30
CA MET A 311 -4.28 -18.98 11.61
C MET A 311 -5.71 -19.32 11.21
N GLN A 312 -5.96 -20.56 10.76
CA GLN A 312 -7.32 -21.04 10.48
C GLN A 312 -8.22 -20.95 11.71
N ILE A 313 -7.73 -21.39 12.87
CA ILE A 313 -8.48 -21.35 14.14
C ILE A 313 -8.79 -19.91 14.55
N VAL A 314 -7.82 -18.98 14.43
CA VAL A 314 -8.05 -17.56 14.72
C VAL A 314 -9.06 -16.96 13.75
N GLU A 315 -8.93 -17.18 12.44
CA GLU A 315 -9.89 -16.67 11.44
C GLU A 315 -11.32 -17.13 11.75
N ASN A 316 -11.51 -18.40 12.06
CA ASN A 316 -12.83 -18.96 12.36
C ASN A 316 -13.46 -18.37 13.63
N HIS A 317 -12.65 -17.88 14.56
CA HIS A 317 -13.12 -17.25 15.80
C HIS A 317 -13.41 -15.76 15.64
N LEU A 318 -12.88 -15.11 14.60
CA LEU A 318 -13.13 -13.70 14.31
C LEU A 318 -14.52 -13.48 13.72
N SER A 319 -15.20 -12.43 14.18
CA SER A 319 -16.54 -12.06 13.70
C SER A 319 -16.74 -10.54 13.66
N GLY A 320 -17.79 -10.09 12.95
CA GLY A 320 -18.16 -8.68 12.83
C GLY A 320 -17.04 -7.82 12.24
N ASP A 321 -16.85 -6.63 12.80
CA ASP A 321 -15.86 -5.62 12.36
C ASP A 321 -14.40 -6.07 12.55
N ARG A 322 -14.15 -7.22 13.18
CA ARG A 322 -12.82 -7.81 13.35
C ARG A 322 -12.48 -8.86 12.30
N ARG A 323 -13.38 -9.11 11.33
CA ARG A 323 -13.16 -10.12 10.32
C ARG A 323 -11.90 -9.78 9.51
N ILE A 324 -11.03 -10.78 9.38
CA ILE A 324 -9.81 -10.67 8.61
C ILE A 324 -9.49 -12.04 7.99
N ARG A 325 -8.94 -12.05 6.78
CA ARG A 325 -8.55 -13.30 6.11
C ARG A 325 -7.11 -13.64 6.48
N LEU A 326 -6.93 -14.58 7.40
CA LEU A 326 -5.63 -15.05 7.90
C LEU A 326 -5.22 -16.39 7.31
N TYR A 327 -6.17 -17.16 6.79
CA TYR A 327 -5.97 -18.51 6.27
C TYR A 327 -6.48 -18.62 4.83
N ALA A 328 -5.84 -19.48 4.05
CA ALA A 328 -6.22 -19.79 2.68
C ALA A 328 -6.28 -21.30 2.47
N GLU A 329 -7.15 -21.71 1.54
CA GLU A 329 -7.30 -23.11 1.10
C GLU A 329 -6.99 -23.20 -0.41
N PRO A 330 -5.70 -23.17 -0.81
CA PRO A 330 -5.30 -23.18 -2.21
C PRO A 330 -5.95 -24.28 -3.06
N SER A 331 -6.15 -25.47 -2.49
CA SER A 331 -6.80 -26.59 -3.20
C SER A 331 -8.25 -26.28 -3.59
N LYS A 332 -9.00 -25.50 -2.80
CA LYS A 332 -10.38 -25.12 -3.15
C LYS A 332 -10.41 -24.23 -4.39
N ILE A 333 -9.51 -23.25 -4.45
CA ILE A 333 -9.37 -22.37 -5.62
C ILE A 333 -8.94 -23.22 -6.82
N ALA A 334 -7.94 -24.10 -6.62
CA ALA A 334 -7.46 -24.99 -7.67
C ALA A 334 -8.57 -25.89 -8.26
N ASP A 335 -9.43 -26.46 -7.42
CA ASP A 335 -10.53 -27.32 -7.86
C ASP A 335 -11.59 -26.59 -8.68
N ILE A 336 -11.79 -25.29 -8.44
CA ILE A 336 -12.69 -24.48 -9.25
C ILE A 336 -12.02 -24.11 -10.56
N VAL A 337 -10.78 -23.63 -10.51
CA VAL A 337 -10.06 -23.15 -11.70
C VAL A 337 -9.74 -24.28 -12.68
N ARG A 338 -9.47 -25.51 -12.20
CA ARG A 338 -9.30 -26.71 -13.06
C ARG A 338 -10.51 -27.03 -13.94
N LYS A 339 -11.70 -26.52 -13.59
CA LYS A 339 -12.92 -26.75 -14.38
C LYS A 339 -13.06 -25.75 -15.53
N HIS A 340 -12.25 -24.69 -15.55
CA HIS A 340 -12.24 -23.71 -16.62
C HIS A 340 -11.72 -24.38 -17.90
N PRO A 341 -12.41 -24.23 -19.06
CA PRO A 341 -12.09 -24.98 -20.29
C PRO A 341 -10.72 -24.64 -20.89
N HIS A 342 -10.16 -23.50 -20.50
CA HIS A 342 -8.90 -22.97 -20.99
C HIS A 342 -7.79 -22.98 -19.93
N VAL A 343 -7.88 -23.83 -18.90
CA VAL A 343 -6.80 -24.01 -17.91
C VAL A 343 -6.35 -25.47 -17.94
N ASP A 344 -5.11 -25.69 -18.35
CA ASP A 344 -4.52 -27.01 -18.56
C ASP A 344 -3.98 -27.63 -17.27
N ASP A 345 -3.38 -26.80 -16.40
CA ASP A 345 -2.89 -27.25 -15.09
C ASP A 345 -3.03 -26.15 -14.03
N VAL A 346 -2.92 -26.57 -12.77
CA VAL A 346 -2.88 -25.69 -11.61
C VAL A 346 -1.72 -26.07 -10.71
N ALA A 347 -0.90 -25.08 -10.37
CA ALA A 347 0.28 -25.20 -9.52
C ALA A 347 0.30 -24.10 -8.42
N VAL A 348 1.21 -24.25 -7.47
CA VAL A 348 1.47 -23.18 -6.48
C VAL A 348 2.35 -22.12 -7.11
N TRP A 349 2.01 -20.85 -6.89
CA TRP A 349 2.87 -19.74 -7.27
C TRP A 349 4.10 -19.69 -6.34
N THR A 350 5.31 -19.82 -6.89
CA THR A 350 6.54 -19.96 -6.08
C THR A 350 7.11 -18.64 -5.58
N LEU A 351 6.65 -17.49 -6.10
CA LEU A 351 7.17 -16.18 -5.75
C LEU A 351 7.18 -15.91 -4.22
N PRO A 352 6.14 -16.27 -3.44
CA PRO A 352 6.18 -16.06 -2.01
C PRO A 352 7.29 -16.82 -1.29
N TYR A 353 7.60 -18.02 -1.74
CA TYR A 353 8.65 -18.87 -1.17
C TYR A 353 10.04 -18.33 -1.50
N GLU A 354 10.23 -17.91 -2.75
CA GLU A 354 11.46 -17.25 -3.20
C GLU A 354 11.73 -15.97 -2.40
N THR A 355 10.68 -15.17 -2.18
CA THR A 355 10.78 -13.91 -1.45
C THR A 355 11.05 -14.15 0.03
N ALA A 356 10.37 -15.11 0.67
CA ALA A 356 10.64 -15.47 2.07
C ALA A 356 12.08 -15.98 2.27
N GLU A 357 12.63 -16.72 1.30
CA GLU A 357 14.02 -17.15 1.36
C GLU A 357 14.98 -15.95 1.18
N ALA A 358 14.68 -15.01 0.29
CA ALA A 358 15.45 -13.77 0.15
C ALA A 358 15.42 -12.91 1.43
N GLN A 359 14.26 -12.81 2.11
CA GLN A 359 14.12 -12.17 3.42
C GLN A 359 15.11 -12.76 4.43
N ARG A 360 15.12 -14.09 4.54
CA ARG A 360 15.96 -14.83 5.48
C ARG A 360 17.45 -14.60 5.21
N GLN A 361 17.86 -14.69 3.94
CA GLN A 361 19.27 -14.51 3.54
C GLN A 361 19.75 -13.09 3.82
N MET A 362 18.96 -12.09 3.48
CA MET A 362 19.35 -10.69 3.62
C MET A 362 19.27 -10.20 5.08
N ALA A 363 18.32 -10.68 5.88
CA ALA A 363 18.27 -10.35 7.32
C ALA A 363 19.57 -10.77 8.04
N ALA A 364 20.14 -11.92 7.67
CA ALA A 364 21.45 -12.34 8.17
C ALA A 364 22.57 -11.39 7.70
N ALA A 365 22.57 -11.00 6.42
CA ALA A 365 23.55 -10.07 5.86
C ALA A 365 23.48 -8.66 6.48
N LEU A 366 22.28 -8.14 6.75
CA LEU A 366 22.07 -6.82 7.37
C LEU A 366 22.64 -6.73 8.79
N SER A 367 22.72 -7.86 9.48
CA SER A 367 23.32 -7.98 10.82
C SER A 367 24.85 -8.05 10.80
N THR A 368 25.46 -8.10 9.61
CA THR A 368 26.92 -8.19 9.43
C THR A 368 27.51 -6.79 9.15
N PRO A 369 28.67 -6.44 9.75
CA PRO A 369 29.40 -5.22 9.42
C PRO A 369 29.75 -5.11 7.92
N LEU A 370 29.69 -3.90 7.32
CA LEU A 370 29.87 -3.71 5.85
C LEU A 370 31.23 -4.19 5.34
N ASP A 371 32.27 -4.00 6.13
CA ASP A 371 33.65 -4.38 5.87
C ASP A 371 33.86 -5.91 5.91
N GLN A 372 32.92 -6.64 6.52
CA GLN A 372 32.92 -8.10 6.61
C GLN A 372 32.00 -8.76 5.57
N LEU A 373 31.21 -7.99 4.82
CA LEU A 373 30.39 -8.52 3.73
C LEU A 373 31.24 -8.85 2.50
N SER A 374 30.85 -9.91 1.79
CA SER A 374 31.40 -10.22 0.46
C SER A 374 31.15 -9.08 -0.52
N ASP A 375 32.02 -8.94 -1.51
CA ASP A 375 31.87 -7.91 -2.56
C ASP A 375 30.57 -8.08 -3.36
N GLU A 376 30.03 -9.30 -3.42
CA GLU A 376 28.74 -9.60 -4.03
C GLU A 376 27.56 -9.05 -3.22
N LEU A 377 27.55 -9.25 -1.88
CA LEU A 377 26.42 -8.86 -1.03
C LEU A 377 26.47 -7.39 -0.60
N ARG A 378 27.66 -6.79 -0.47
CA ARG A 378 27.85 -5.41 -0.01
C ARG A 378 26.98 -4.39 -0.76
N PRO A 379 26.93 -4.33 -2.11
CA PRO A 379 26.11 -3.36 -2.82
C PRO A 379 24.59 -3.56 -2.62
N HIS A 380 24.16 -4.79 -2.32
CA HIS A 380 22.76 -5.06 -2.00
C HIS A 380 22.39 -4.58 -0.60
N VAL A 381 23.22 -4.89 0.40
CA VAL A 381 23.01 -4.42 1.78
C VAL A 381 23.02 -2.90 1.86
N GLU A 382 23.96 -2.25 1.18
CA GLU A 382 24.03 -0.79 1.15
C GLU A 382 22.75 -0.18 0.58
N ARG A 383 22.29 -0.69 -0.57
CA ARG A 383 21.04 -0.25 -1.20
C ARG A 383 19.82 -0.45 -0.32
N VAL A 384 19.75 -1.59 0.38
CA VAL A 384 18.66 -1.89 1.33
C VAL A 384 18.66 -0.85 2.44
N ARG A 385 19.83 -0.62 3.08
CA ARG A 385 19.98 0.39 4.13
C ARG A 385 19.55 1.76 3.62
N GLN A 386 20.08 2.21 2.49
CA GLN A 386 19.73 3.49 1.87
C GLN A 386 18.22 3.64 1.58
N THR A 387 17.55 2.57 1.18
CA THR A 387 16.09 2.60 0.96
C THR A 387 15.31 2.70 2.26
N MET A 388 15.80 2.08 3.35
CA MET A 388 15.18 2.10 4.66
C MET A 388 15.49 3.38 5.46
N LEU A 389 16.58 4.10 5.13
CA LEU A 389 17.02 5.30 5.87
C LEU A 389 15.90 6.35 6.06
N PRO A 390 15.11 6.74 5.04
CA PRO A 390 14.05 7.73 5.21
C PRO A 390 12.88 7.28 6.11
N PHE A 391 12.83 6.01 6.50
CA PHE A 391 11.74 5.39 7.26
C PHE A 391 12.17 4.88 8.64
N GLU A 392 13.42 4.44 8.77
CA GLU A 392 13.93 3.75 9.95
C GLU A 392 15.28 4.32 10.44
N GLY A 393 15.89 5.24 9.69
CA GLY A 393 17.20 5.86 9.97
C GLY A 393 17.21 6.90 11.09
N ILE A 394 16.42 6.71 12.16
CA ILE A 394 16.26 7.64 13.29
C ILE A 394 17.63 8.01 13.89
N ASN A 395 18.57 7.06 13.93
CA ASN A 395 19.88 7.27 14.57
C ASN A 395 20.89 8.06 13.73
N ILE A 396 20.59 8.37 12.47
CA ILE A 396 21.50 9.12 11.59
C ILE A 396 21.24 10.62 11.67
N LEU A 397 20.05 11.06 12.08
CA LEU A 397 19.71 12.48 12.21
C LEU A 397 20.02 13.00 13.61
N THR A 398 20.33 14.30 13.72
CA THR A 398 20.45 14.99 15.02
C THR A 398 19.10 14.95 15.75
N SER A 399 19.12 15.01 17.09
CA SER A 399 17.92 14.85 17.94
C SER A 399 16.72 15.72 17.53
N GLU A 400 16.99 16.90 16.95
CA GLU A 400 15.98 17.81 16.40
C GLU A 400 15.21 17.23 15.20
N TYR A 401 15.89 16.50 14.31
CA TYR A 401 15.31 15.98 13.06
C TYR A 401 14.96 14.49 13.11
N GLN A 402 15.38 13.76 14.14
CA GLN A 402 14.99 12.35 14.37
C GLN A 402 13.47 12.08 14.24
N PRO A 403 12.56 12.95 14.76
CA PRO A 403 11.13 12.74 14.61
C PRO A 403 10.66 12.71 13.14
N THR A 404 11.38 13.39 12.23
CA THR A 404 10.98 13.57 10.82
C THR A 404 10.83 12.22 10.10
N VAL A 405 11.79 11.32 10.29
CA VAL A 405 11.80 9.98 9.66
C VAL A 405 10.68 9.09 10.23
N ALA A 406 10.53 9.07 11.56
CA ALA A 406 9.46 8.33 12.21
C ALA A 406 8.07 8.85 11.79
N MET A 407 7.93 10.16 11.63
CA MET A 407 6.70 10.80 11.17
C MET A 407 6.36 10.45 9.72
N LEU A 408 7.34 10.34 8.81
CA LEU A 408 7.09 9.92 7.43
C LEU A 408 6.50 8.50 7.38
N GLY A 409 7.12 7.56 8.11
CA GLY A 409 6.64 6.19 8.19
C GLY A 409 5.22 6.10 8.76
N ARG A 410 4.95 6.82 9.86
CA ARG A 410 3.61 6.91 10.44
C ARG A 410 2.60 7.53 9.47
N ALA A 411 2.96 8.60 8.76
CA ALA A 411 2.09 9.23 7.77
C ALA A 411 1.69 8.25 6.66
N ARG A 412 2.64 7.41 6.21
CA ARG A 412 2.39 6.38 5.22
C ARG A 412 1.43 5.31 5.72
N LEU A 413 1.58 4.84 6.96
CA LEU A 413 0.65 3.89 7.55
C LEU A 413 -0.76 4.47 7.67
N LEU A 414 -0.90 5.70 8.17
CA LEU A 414 -2.20 6.37 8.29
C LEU A 414 -2.86 6.60 6.93
N GLN A 415 -2.08 6.97 5.90
CA GLN A 415 -2.60 7.06 4.52
C GLN A 415 -3.17 5.71 4.06
N LEU A 416 -2.43 4.61 4.26
CA LEU A 416 -2.85 3.27 3.84
C LEU A 416 -4.12 2.82 4.58
N LYS A 417 -4.31 3.29 5.82
CA LYS A 417 -5.54 3.08 6.61
C LYS A 417 -6.70 4.01 6.24
N GLY A 418 -6.47 5.01 5.39
CA GLY A 418 -7.47 6.02 5.03
C GLY A 418 -7.68 7.10 6.11
N GLU A 419 -6.82 7.15 7.13
CA GLU A 419 -6.84 8.13 8.22
C GLU A 419 -6.12 9.42 7.78
N TYR A 420 -6.76 10.15 6.86
CA TYR A 420 -6.15 11.33 6.23
C TYR A 420 -6.11 12.58 7.12
N GLU A 421 -7.15 12.77 7.94
CA GLU A 421 -7.35 13.89 8.86
C GLU A 421 -7.69 13.32 10.24
N SER A 422 -7.52 14.12 11.29
CA SER A 422 -7.95 13.72 12.62
C SER A 422 -9.46 13.98 12.80
N ASP A 423 -10.15 12.99 13.35
CA ASP A 423 -11.56 13.10 13.72
C ASP A 423 -11.77 13.79 15.09
N ASP A 424 -10.70 14.00 15.86
CA ASP A 424 -10.74 14.52 17.24
C ASP A 424 -9.85 15.78 17.42
N VAL A 425 -10.22 16.64 18.38
CA VAL A 425 -9.54 17.92 18.71
C VAL A 425 -8.33 17.70 19.64
N ARG A 426 -7.99 16.44 19.94
CA ARG A 426 -6.84 16.12 20.79
C ARG A 426 -5.54 16.28 20.03
N VAL A 427 -4.60 17.00 20.64
CA VAL A 427 -3.26 17.29 20.11
C VAL A 427 -2.44 16.02 19.77
N SER A 428 -2.83 14.84 20.27
CA SER A 428 -2.17 13.56 20.00
C SER A 428 -2.61 12.87 18.71
N ASP A 429 -3.75 13.27 18.14
CA ASP A 429 -4.38 12.58 17.02
C ASP A 429 -4.11 13.41 15.76
N VAL A 430 -3.06 13.03 15.04
CA VAL A 430 -2.60 13.70 13.81
C VAL A 430 -2.85 12.78 12.63
N GLY A 431 -3.55 13.27 11.61
CA GLY A 431 -3.81 12.53 10.38
C GLY A 431 -2.62 12.53 9.41
N ALA A 432 -2.69 11.70 8.37
CA ALA A 432 -1.61 11.57 7.38
C ALA A 432 -1.22 12.91 6.71
N ILE A 433 -2.19 13.79 6.43
CA ILE A 433 -1.95 15.08 5.75
C ILE A 433 -1.06 16.00 6.58
N GLU A 434 -1.34 16.10 7.88
CA GLU A 434 -0.58 16.94 8.79
C GLU A 434 0.85 16.42 8.93
N LEU A 435 1.02 15.11 9.14
CA LEU A 435 2.34 14.50 9.24
C LEU A 435 3.16 14.70 7.96
N TYR A 436 2.57 14.46 6.78
CA TYR A 436 3.25 14.72 5.51
C TYR A 436 3.62 16.19 5.32
N THR A 437 2.80 17.11 5.82
CA THR A 437 3.11 18.54 5.74
C THR A 437 4.29 18.89 6.65
N ASN A 438 4.31 18.36 7.86
CA ASN A 438 5.32 18.66 8.88
C ASN A 438 6.72 18.13 8.54
N VAL A 439 6.83 17.01 7.80
CA VAL A 439 8.13 16.45 7.41
C VAL A 439 8.74 17.11 6.16
N ARG A 440 8.01 18.00 5.49
CA ARG A 440 8.43 18.67 4.25
C ARG A 440 9.17 19.99 4.53
N HIS A 441 10.31 19.90 5.19
CA HIS A 441 11.21 21.04 5.44
C HIS A 441 11.55 21.80 4.14
N SER A 442 11.70 23.12 4.20
CA SER A 442 12.09 23.90 3.03
C SER A 442 13.56 23.64 2.65
N ASP A 443 13.96 23.85 1.39
CA ASP A 443 15.36 23.63 1.00
C ASP A 443 16.29 24.59 1.74
N ASP A 444 15.83 25.84 1.91
CA ASP A 444 16.49 26.86 2.74
C ASP A 444 16.74 26.40 4.19
N ASP A 445 15.76 25.74 4.83
CA ASP A 445 15.91 25.24 6.20
C ASP A 445 16.89 24.07 6.25
N ILE A 446 16.81 23.15 5.29
CA ILE A 446 17.73 22.00 5.16
C ILE A 446 19.17 22.50 4.93
N ASP A 447 19.35 23.51 4.09
CA ASP A 447 20.67 24.03 3.72
C ASP A 447 21.33 24.80 4.88
N ARG A 448 20.53 25.51 5.69
CA ARG A 448 21.00 26.23 6.88
C ARG A 448 21.22 25.32 8.09
N ALA A 449 20.64 24.12 8.11
CA ALA A 449 20.80 23.17 9.20
C ALA A 449 22.25 22.71 9.33
N SER A 450 22.73 22.58 10.57
CA SER A 450 24.07 22.07 10.89
C SER A 450 24.12 20.53 10.75
N LEU A 451 23.95 20.05 9.52
CA LEU A 451 23.87 18.65 9.13
C LEU A 451 24.95 18.31 8.10
N SER A 452 25.38 17.05 8.04
CA SER A 452 26.18 16.53 6.94
C SER A 452 25.38 16.52 5.64
N GLU A 453 26.05 16.50 4.48
CA GLU A 453 25.36 16.43 3.19
C GLU A 453 24.52 15.14 3.05
N GLU A 454 24.99 14.02 3.61
CA GLU A 454 24.21 12.78 3.66
C GLU A 454 22.89 12.95 4.45
N GLN A 455 22.95 13.60 5.62
CA GLN A 455 21.74 13.89 6.40
C GLN A 455 20.79 14.84 5.66
N LYS A 456 21.31 15.84 4.96
CA LYS A 456 20.50 16.75 4.13
C LYS A 456 19.84 16.01 2.98
N ASP A 457 20.55 15.08 2.35
CA ASP A 457 20.01 14.25 1.27
C ASP A 457 18.88 13.34 1.76
N VAL A 458 18.99 12.78 2.97
CA VAL A 458 17.89 12.06 3.63
C VAL A 458 16.68 12.97 3.82
N LEU A 459 16.86 14.19 4.32
CA LEU A 459 15.74 15.14 4.51
C LEU A 459 15.09 15.55 3.18
N ARG A 460 15.89 15.76 2.13
CA ARG A 460 15.37 16.01 0.77
C ARG A 460 14.59 14.81 0.22
N GLY A 461 15.05 13.59 0.49
CA GLY A 461 14.33 12.35 0.19
C GLY A 461 12.99 12.26 0.90
N VAL A 462 12.96 12.52 2.22
CA VAL A 462 11.71 12.56 3.01
C VAL A 462 10.73 13.59 2.47
N LYS A 463 11.22 14.81 2.17
CA LYS A 463 10.41 15.87 1.55
C LYS A 463 9.83 15.44 0.21
N GLN A 464 10.62 14.75 -0.61
CA GLN A 464 10.19 14.24 -1.90
C GLN A 464 9.07 13.19 -1.74
N ASP A 465 9.24 12.22 -0.85
CA ASP A 465 8.28 11.15 -0.58
C ASP A 465 6.95 11.70 -0.08
N ALA A 466 7.01 12.56 0.94
CA ALA A 466 5.84 13.22 1.48
C ALA A 466 5.11 14.08 0.43
N SER A 467 5.84 14.75 -0.47
CA SER A 467 5.23 15.55 -1.54
C SER A 467 4.44 14.69 -2.53
N TYR A 468 4.98 13.53 -2.91
CA TYR A 468 4.33 12.59 -3.83
C TYR A 468 3.08 11.96 -3.18
N TRP A 469 3.21 11.45 -1.95
CA TRP A 469 2.11 10.76 -1.28
C TRP A 469 0.98 11.68 -0.83
N LEU A 470 1.29 12.92 -0.45
CA LEU A 470 0.25 13.92 -0.21
C LEU A 470 -0.60 14.17 -1.47
N ALA A 471 0.00 14.06 -2.65
CA ALA A 471 -0.75 14.16 -3.90
C ALA A 471 -1.71 12.97 -4.10
N LEU A 472 -1.29 11.75 -3.72
CA LEU A 472 -2.16 10.57 -3.75
C LEU A 472 -3.30 10.70 -2.75
N VAL A 473 -3.04 11.22 -1.54
CA VAL A 473 -4.09 11.54 -0.56
C VAL A 473 -5.11 12.53 -1.14
N CYS A 474 -4.66 13.61 -1.79
CA CYS A 474 -5.57 14.52 -2.48
C CYS A 474 -6.38 13.80 -3.56
N TYR A 475 -5.76 12.91 -4.35
CA TYR A 475 -6.46 12.14 -5.38
C TYR A 475 -7.55 11.23 -4.79
N ASP A 476 -7.22 10.47 -3.75
CA ASP A 476 -8.15 9.53 -3.10
C ASP A 476 -9.35 10.25 -2.46
N ARG A 477 -9.16 11.51 -2.04
CA ARG A 477 -10.23 12.40 -1.55
C ARG A 477 -11.05 13.08 -2.65
N GLY A 478 -10.80 12.76 -3.92
CA GLY A 478 -11.44 13.40 -5.07
C GLY A 478 -10.99 14.85 -5.32
N GLN A 479 -9.91 15.29 -4.66
CA GLN A 479 -9.33 16.62 -4.82
C GLN A 479 -8.30 16.62 -5.96
N TYR A 480 -8.77 16.39 -7.19
CA TYR A 480 -7.89 16.19 -8.35
C TYR A 480 -7.04 17.42 -8.69
N ARG A 481 -7.56 18.64 -8.55
CA ARG A 481 -6.78 19.87 -8.82
C ARG A 481 -5.60 20.04 -7.85
N PRO A 482 -5.79 19.93 -6.51
CA PRO A 482 -4.67 19.84 -5.57
C PRO A 482 -3.69 18.70 -5.89
N ALA A 483 -4.19 17.50 -6.19
CA ALA A 483 -3.35 16.36 -6.55
C ALA A 483 -2.42 16.68 -7.73
N ILE A 484 -2.99 17.21 -8.82
CA ILE A 484 -2.24 17.66 -10.01
C ILE A 484 -1.19 18.72 -9.63
N ASN A 485 -1.54 19.70 -8.78
CA ASN A 485 -0.59 20.73 -8.36
C ASN A 485 0.61 20.14 -7.60
N HIS A 486 0.36 19.21 -6.67
CA HIS A 486 1.41 18.54 -5.92
C HIS A 486 2.32 17.72 -6.85
N LEU A 487 1.74 16.88 -7.71
CA LEU A 487 2.50 16.06 -8.66
C LEU A 487 3.33 16.90 -9.63
N ALA A 488 2.74 17.94 -10.23
CA ALA A 488 3.43 18.77 -11.21
C ALA A 488 4.52 19.64 -10.57
N ASN A 489 4.16 20.37 -9.50
CA ASN A 489 5.04 21.42 -8.97
C ASN A 489 5.94 20.92 -7.85
N ARG A 490 5.46 20.04 -6.98
CA ARG A 490 6.17 19.60 -5.76
C ARG A 490 6.85 18.24 -5.91
N THR A 491 6.55 17.51 -6.98
CA THR A 491 7.25 16.26 -7.33
C THR A 491 8.06 16.44 -8.60
N LEU A 492 7.44 16.65 -9.77
CA LEU A 492 8.16 16.67 -11.04
C LEU A 492 9.04 17.91 -11.23
N LYS A 493 8.52 19.12 -10.94
CA LYS A 493 9.30 20.35 -11.09
C LYS A 493 10.40 20.48 -10.03
N SER A 494 10.10 20.15 -8.77
CA SER A 494 11.08 20.18 -7.68
C SER A 494 12.12 19.07 -7.78
N PHE A 495 11.75 17.90 -8.28
CA PHE A 495 12.62 16.72 -8.36
C PHE A 495 12.53 16.08 -9.76
N PRO A 496 13.06 16.75 -10.81
CA PRO A 496 12.90 16.30 -12.19
C PRO A 496 13.55 14.95 -12.50
N ASN A 497 14.58 14.57 -11.72
CA ASN A 497 15.26 13.27 -11.78
C ASN A 497 14.96 12.42 -10.54
N GLY A 498 13.89 12.75 -9.83
CA GLY A 498 13.54 12.14 -8.56
C GLY A 498 12.99 10.71 -8.70
N GLN A 499 12.97 9.97 -7.59
CA GLN A 499 12.52 8.57 -7.61
C GLN A 499 11.06 8.37 -7.99
N TRP A 500 10.22 9.41 -7.89
CA TRP A 500 8.77 9.36 -8.17
C TRP A 500 8.36 9.85 -9.56
N VAL A 501 9.30 10.09 -10.48
CA VAL A 501 8.97 10.66 -11.79
C VAL A 501 7.95 9.82 -12.56
N GLY A 502 8.14 8.50 -12.63
CA GLY A 502 7.23 7.61 -13.36
C GLY A 502 5.82 7.56 -12.75
N GLY A 503 5.73 7.39 -11.43
CA GLY A 503 4.48 7.37 -10.69
C GLY A 503 3.78 8.72 -10.73
N ALA A 504 4.52 9.82 -10.68
CA ALA A 504 3.95 11.15 -10.79
C ALA A 504 3.39 11.44 -12.18
N ARG A 505 4.07 11.05 -13.26
CA ARG A 505 3.55 11.13 -14.64
C ARG A 505 2.24 10.35 -14.79
N TYR A 506 2.24 9.09 -14.35
CA TYR A 506 1.05 8.24 -14.41
C TYR A 506 -0.12 8.87 -13.64
N ASN A 507 0.10 9.26 -12.39
CA ASN A 507 -0.95 9.82 -11.54
C ASN A 507 -1.40 11.23 -11.97
N LEU A 508 -0.53 12.00 -12.65
CA LEU A 508 -0.91 13.27 -13.29
C LEU A 508 -1.90 13.01 -14.44
N GLY A 509 -1.58 12.04 -15.31
CA GLY A 509 -2.50 11.61 -16.36
C GLY A 509 -3.84 11.18 -15.78
N ARG A 510 -3.84 10.40 -14.69
CA ARG A 510 -5.06 9.97 -13.99
C ARG A 510 -5.84 11.13 -13.39
N GLY A 511 -5.14 12.12 -12.83
CA GLY A 511 -5.77 13.34 -12.31
C GLY A 511 -6.48 14.13 -13.41
N TYR A 512 -5.87 14.25 -14.59
CA TYR A 512 -6.49 14.90 -15.74
C TYR A 512 -7.66 14.10 -16.33
N GLU A 513 -7.55 12.76 -16.41
CA GLU A 513 -8.69 11.91 -16.77
C GLU A 513 -9.88 12.11 -15.86
N ALA A 514 -9.66 12.20 -14.54
CA ALA A 514 -10.71 12.44 -13.56
C ALA A 514 -11.37 13.83 -13.68
N LEU A 515 -10.67 14.79 -14.32
CA LEU A 515 -11.19 16.11 -14.67
C LEU A 515 -11.72 16.18 -16.12
N GLU A 516 -11.72 15.06 -16.85
CA GLU A 516 -12.10 14.96 -18.26
C GLU A 516 -11.23 15.83 -19.20
N ASP A 517 -10.01 16.18 -18.76
CA ASP A 517 -9.02 16.86 -19.59
C ASP A 517 -8.17 15.83 -20.35
N TRP A 518 -8.77 15.25 -21.39
CA TRP A 518 -8.15 14.17 -22.16
C TRP A 518 -6.85 14.58 -22.83
N THR A 519 -6.74 15.85 -23.24
CA THR A 519 -5.55 16.36 -23.92
C THR A 519 -4.36 16.39 -22.96
N ALA A 520 -4.56 16.99 -21.77
CA ALA A 520 -3.53 17.02 -20.74
C ALA A 520 -3.17 15.60 -20.26
N ALA A 521 -4.17 14.71 -20.12
CA ALA A 521 -3.92 13.33 -19.72
C ALA A 521 -2.98 12.60 -20.71
N VAL A 522 -3.29 12.68 -22.01
CA VAL A 522 -2.49 12.08 -23.08
C VAL A 522 -1.06 12.62 -23.08
N GLU A 523 -0.87 13.92 -22.92
CA GLU A 523 0.47 14.53 -22.86
C GLU A 523 1.33 13.93 -21.74
N GLN A 524 0.74 13.73 -20.55
CA GLN A 524 1.49 13.17 -19.42
C GLN A 524 1.88 11.72 -19.62
N TYR A 525 1.02 10.92 -20.26
CA TYR A 525 1.33 9.53 -20.58
C TYR A 525 2.41 9.38 -21.64
N GLU A 526 2.41 10.24 -22.67
CA GLU A 526 3.42 10.20 -23.73
C GLU A 526 4.80 10.69 -23.28
N ALA A 527 4.81 11.60 -22.30
CA ALA A 527 6.04 12.10 -21.69
C ALA A 527 6.71 11.09 -20.74
N ASP A 528 6.09 9.95 -20.45
CA ASP A 528 6.67 8.95 -19.55
C ASP A 528 7.83 8.18 -20.21
N THR A 529 8.90 8.00 -19.44
CA THR A 529 10.09 7.23 -19.81
C THR A 529 10.37 6.10 -18.83
N SER A 530 9.47 5.87 -17.87
CA SER A 530 9.61 4.84 -16.84
C SER A 530 9.37 3.42 -17.38
N PRO A 531 9.59 2.38 -16.57
CA PRO A 531 9.19 1.02 -16.93
C PRO A 531 7.70 0.85 -17.30
N GLN A 532 6.83 1.78 -16.87
CA GLN A 532 5.39 1.77 -17.19
C GLN A 532 5.06 2.41 -18.55
N ARG A 533 6.06 2.91 -19.29
CA ARG A 533 5.87 3.65 -20.54
C ARG A 533 4.96 2.95 -21.55
N TYR A 534 5.11 1.63 -21.71
CA TYR A 534 4.29 0.88 -22.67
C TYR A 534 2.79 1.00 -22.33
N GLY A 535 2.42 0.74 -21.07
CA GLY A 535 1.05 0.86 -20.59
C GLY A 535 0.52 2.29 -20.68
N ASN A 536 1.36 3.29 -20.38
CA ASN A 536 0.99 4.70 -20.50
C ASN A 536 0.68 5.09 -21.96
N LEU A 537 1.52 4.69 -22.91
CA LEU A 537 1.26 4.93 -24.33
C LEU A 537 -0.01 4.23 -24.81
N LEU A 538 -0.29 3.02 -24.32
CA LEU A 538 -1.50 2.28 -24.65
C LEU A 538 -2.74 2.99 -24.09
N ARG A 539 -2.68 3.46 -22.84
CA ARG A 539 -3.75 4.26 -22.23
C ARG A 539 -4.01 5.55 -23.03
N ALA A 540 -2.95 6.24 -23.46
CA ALA A 540 -3.06 7.42 -24.33
C ALA A 540 -3.72 7.11 -25.68
N LYS A 541 -3.36 5.98 -26.32
CA LYS A 541 -4.01 5.47 -27.55
C LYS A 541 -5.51 5.27 -27.33
N LEU A 542 -5.88 4.56 -26.26
CA LEU A 542 -7.27 4.25 -25.94
C LEU A 542 -8.11 5.49 -25.61
N LEU A 543 -7.54 6.48 -24.92
CA LEU A 543 -8.17 7.76 -24.64
C LEU A 543 -8.47 8.56 -25.91
N ARG A 544 -7.52 8.60 -26.86
CA ARG A 544 -7.72 9.28 -28.16
C ARG A 544 -8.86 8.67 -28.95
N GLU A 545 -8.94 7.35 -28.96
CA GLU A 545 -10.03 6.63 -29.64
C GLU A 545 -11.38 6.94 -29.01
N ARG A 546 -11.45 6.96 -27.67
CA ARG A 546 -12.66 7.33 -26.93
C ARG A 546 -13.11 8.75 -27.26
N TYR A 547 -12.19 9.72 -27.17
CA TYR A 547 -12.49 11.11 -27.46
C TYR A 547 -12.96 11.33 -28.91
N ARG A 548 -12.34 10.65 -29.88
CA ARG A 548 -12.76 10.69 -31.29
C ARG A 548 -14.16 10.11 -31.47
N ALA A 549 -14.50 9.03 -30.79
CA ALA A 549 -15.83 8.44 -30.83
C ALA A 549 -16.90 9.37 -30.23
N ASP A 550 -16.62 9.98 -29.08
CA ASP A 550 -17.55 10.91 -28.42
C ASP A 550 -17.79 12.17 -29.26
N THR A 551 -16.74 12.68 -29.93
CA THR A 551 -16.86 13.85 -30.82
C THR A 551 -17.64 13.53 -32.09
N SER A 552 -17.43 12.35 -32.71
CA SER A 552 -18.12 11.97 -33.96
C SER A 552 -19.61 11.65 -33.77
N VAL A 553 -20.01 11.13 -32.60
CA VAL A 553 -21.43 10.92 -32.24
C VAL A 553 -22.16 12.25 -32.04
N SER A 554 -21.47 13.28 -31.57
CA SER A 554 -22.04 14.63 -31.38
C SER A 554 -22.30 15.42 -32.67
N GLU A 555 -21.70 14.99 -33.80
CA GLU A 555 -21.80 15.67 -35.10
C GLU A 555 -22.86 15.07 -36.05
N THR A 556 -23.72 14.15 -35.57
CA THR A 556 -24.81 13.63 -36.41
C THR A 556 -25.85 14.74 -36.67
N PRO A 557 -26.13 15.15 -37.92
CA PRO A 557 -27.01 16.28 -38.20
C PRO A 557 -28.44 15.97 -37.76
N HIS A 558 -28.98 16.81 -36.87
CA HIS A 558 -30.40 16.82 -36.55
C HIS A 558 -31.18 17.10 -37.85
N ASP A 559 -32.04 16.16 -38.23
CA ASP A 559 -32.92 16.24 -39.39
C ASP A 559 -33.50 17.65 -39.60
N ALA A 560 -33.11 18.27 -40.72
CA ALA A 560 -33.72 19.49 -41.19
C ALA A 560 -35.17 19.20 -41.60
N HIS A 561 -36.10 19.47 -40.69
CA HIS A 561 -37.51 19.53 -41.00
C HIS A 561 -37.76 20.49 -42.15
N ALA A 562 -38.24 19.93 -43.25
CA ALA A 562 -38.80 20.63 -44.40
C ALA A 562 -39.83 21.67 -43.95
N THR A 563 -39.61 22.94 -44.31
CA THR A 563 -40.63 23.98 -44.26
C THR A 563 -40.92 24.46 -45.68
N SER A 564 -42.14 24.17 -46.12
CA SER A 564 -42.69 24.59 -47.40
C SER A 564 -43.21 26.04 -47.33
N ALA A 565 -42.75 26.84 -48.29
CA ALA A 565 -43.43 27.94 -48.98
C ALA A 565 -44.16 29.04 -48.19
N LYS A 566 -43.65 30.28 -48.30
CA LYS A 566 -44.30 31.38 -49.05
C LYS A 566 -43.43 32.63 -49.17
N THR A 567 -43.04 32.98 -50.40
CA THR A 567 -42.71 34.34 -50.85
C THR A 567 -44.02 35.11 -51.09
N PRO A 568 -44.09 36.46 -50.96
CA PRO A 568 -43.52 37.45 -51.93
C PRO A 568 -42.82 38.62 -51.17
N SER A 569 -42.15 39.64 -51.72
CA SER A 569 -41.65 40.10 -53.02
C SER A 569 -40.92 41.43 -52.75
N SER A 570 -39.91 41.75 -53.57
CA SER A 570 -39.36 43.10 -53.88
C SER A 570 -38.61 43.87 -52.77
N ALA A 571 -37.29 44.01 -52.92
CA ALA A 571 -36.59 45.20 -53.50
C ALA A 571 -36.06 46.07 -52.34
N GLU A 572 -34.89 46.70 -52.31
CA GLU A 572 -33.75 46.90 -53.21
C GLU A 572 -32.75 47.75 -52.36
N GLN A 573 -31.45 47.71 -52.68
CA GLN A 573 -30.40 48.68 -52.30
C GLN A 573 -29.82 48.75 -50.85
N ALA A 574 -28.51 48.48 -50.77
CA ALA A 574 -27.56 49.20 -49.89
C ALA A 574 -27.23 50.60 -50.49
N PRO A 575 -26.44 51.53 -49.90
CA PRO A 575 -25.53 51.38 -48.75
C PRO A 575 -25.36 52.62 -47.81
N SER A 576 -24.60 52.40 -46.72
CA SER A 576 -23.58 53.31 -46.16
C SER A 576 -23.94 54.49 -45.21
N THR A 577 -23.02 54.65 -44.24
CA THR A 577 -22.51 55.87 -43.56
C THR A 577 -23.19 56.47 -42.32
N ASN A 578 -22.39 56.45 -41.24
CA ASN A 578 -21.93 57.55 -40.38
C ASN A 578 -22.74 58.10 -39.19
N ALA A 579 -21.92 58.44 -38.17
CA ALA A 579 -22.08 59.36 -37.04
C ALA A 579 -22.83 58.81 -35.80
N ALA A 580 -22.18 58.56 -34.66
CA ALA A 580 -21.49 59.46 -33.71
C ALA A 580 -22.45 60.18 -32.75
N THR A 581 -22.42 59.78 -31.47
CA THR A 581 -22.77 60.54 -30.24
C THR A 581 -22.34 59.64 -29.07
N THR A 582 -21.16 59.85 -28.46
CA THR A 582 -20.85 60.70 -27.27
C THR A 582 -21.79 60.50 -26.07
N ASN A 583 -21.21 59.97 -24.98
CA ASN A 583 -21.32 60.34 -23.55
C ASN A 583 -20.61 59.20 -22.78
N SER A 584 -19.33 59.30 -22.38
CA SER A 584 -18.75 60.07 -21.26
C SER A 584 -19.47 59.86 -19.92
N ASP A 585 -18.77 59.18 -19.02
CA ASP A 585 -18.55 59.44 -17.57
C ASP A 585 -18.22 58.05 -16.95
N GLY A 586 -17.03 57.72 -16.44
CA GLY A 586 -15.95 58.54 -15.91
C GLY A 586 -15.87 58.31 -14.40
N GLU A 587 -15.02 57.38 -13.95
CA GLU A 587 -14.29 57.49 -12.67
C GLU A 587 -13.25 56.36 -12.55
N VAL A 588 -11.98 56.76 -12.58
CA VAL A 588 -10.77 55.99 -12.30
C VAL A 588 -9.96 56.85 -11.35
N GLU A 589 -9.44 56.28 -10.27
CA GLU A 589 -8.33 56.82 -9.49
C GLU A 589 -7.56 55.69 -8.77
N PRO A 590 -6.29 55.89 -8.36
CA PRO A 590 -5.18 55.11 -8.90
C PRO A 590 -4.24 54.48 -7.83
N ASP A 591 -3.30 53.66 -8.29
CA ASP A 591 -2.13 53.17 -7.53
C ASP A 591 -1.14 54.29 -7.17
N PRO A 592 -0.38 54.16 -6.07
CA PRO A 592 0.85 54.92 -5.84
C PRO A 592 2.14 54.06 -5.89
N PRO A 593 3.32 54.71 -5.97
CA PRO A 593 4.47 54.21 -6.74
C PRO A 593 5.67 53.72 -5.91
N THR A 594 6.59 53.08 -6.62
CA THR A 594 7.98 52.77 -6.25
C THR A 594 8.86 54.02 -6.07
N GLY A 595 9.77 53.99 -5.10
CA GLY A 595 10.86 54.97 -4.95
C GLY A 595 11.98 54.48 -4.02
N THR A 596 13.19 54.41 -4.56
CA THR A 596 14.50 54.09 -3.96
C THR A 596 15.15 55.31 -3.31
N THR A 597 16.01 55.12 -2.28
CA THR A 597 17.38 55.68 -2.07
C THR A 597 17.76 56.03 -0.61
N SER A 598 18.98 55.56 -0.23
CA SER A 598 20.04 56.20 0.59
C SER A 598 20.08 56.13 2.14
N GLU A 599 21.07 55.33 2.61
CA GLU A 599 22.25 55.68 3.46
C GLU A 599 22.10 56.47 4.79
N GLU A 600 22.34 55.75 5.90
CA GLU A 600 23.34 55.95 7.01
C GLU A 600 23.44 57.27 7.83
N PRO A 601 24.19 57.34 8.97
CA PRO A 601 24.22 56.50 10.18
C PRO A 601 24.33 57.36 11.50
N GLY A 602 24.40 56.71 12.67
CA GLY A 602 24.82 57.33 13.96
C GLY A 602 24.51 56.42 15.16
N GLU A 603 25.50 55.74 15.77
CA GLU A 603 26.29 56.17 16.96
C GLU A 603 25.44 56.33 18.23
N VAL A 604 25.80 55.90 19.45
CA VAL A 604 26.91 55.17 20.09
C VAL A 604 26.51 55.02 21.59
N ASP A 605 27.16 54.09 22.31
CA ASP A 605 27.35 54.04 23.79
C ASP A 605 26.23 53.51 24.70
N ASP A 606 26.48 52.77 25.80
CA ASP A 606 27.72 52.42 26.51
C ASP A 606 27.50 51.25 27.50
N SER A 607 28.60 50.53 27.75
CA SER A 607 29.10 49.86 28.97
C SER A 607 28.33 48.81 29.78
N GLY A 608 29.07 47.74 30.13
CA GLY A 608 28.79 46.93 31.32
C GLY A 608 29.57 45.62 31.49
N ASP A 609 30.90 45.63 31.39
CA ASP A 609 31.83 44.56 31.80
C ASP A 609 31.68 44.16 33.28
N VAL A 610 31.69 42.85 33.62
CA VAL A 610 32.42 42.30 34.79
C VAL A 610 32.86 40.84 34.51
N LYS A 611 34.14 40.59 34.77
CA LYS A 611 34.95 39.36 34.60
C LYS A 611 34.91 38.41 35.84
N PRO A 612 35.60 37.24 35.81
CA PRO A 612 35.27 36.02 36.55
C PRO A 612 36.18 35.70 37.77
N GLU A 613 35.81 34.69 38.55
CA GLU A 613 36.65 33.93 39.51
C GLU A 613 36.28 32.42 39.35
N THR A 614 37.17 31.44 39.07
CA THR A 614 38.23 30.76 39.88
C THR A 614 37.73 30.29 41.24
N SER A 615 37.90 29.06 41.77
CA SER A 615 38.95 28.01 41.70
C SER A 615 38.42 26.76 42.48
N LEU A 616 38.84 25.49 42.28
CA LEU A 616 39.95 24.72 42.89
C LEU A 616 39.73 23.22 42.51
N GLU A 617 40.64 22.52 41.82
CA GLU A 617 41.73 21.62 42.31
C GLU A 617 41.27 20.42 43.16
N ALA A 618 41.34 19.17 42.63
CA ALA A 618 42.44 18.18 42.65
C ALA A 618 42.26 17.18 43.83
N ASP A 619 42.49 15.85 43.75
CA ASP A 619 43.79 15.24 43.46
C ASP A 619 43.75 13.68 43.48
N LEU A 620 44.81 13.04 42.92
CA LEU A 620 45.36 11.66 43.08
C LEU A 620 44.80 10.48 42.25
N ASP A 621 45.58 9.56 41.67
CA ASP A 621 47.02 9.40 41.33
C ASP A 621 47.19 8.05 40.58
N SER A 622 48.36 7.88 39.95
CA SER A 622 49.06 6.62 39.59
C SER A 622 48.96 6.05 38.15
N ALA A 623 49.95 6.46 37.36
CA ALA A 623 50.61 5.72 36.27
C ALA A 623 51.45 4.52 36.85
N PRO A 624 52.25 3.70 36.10
CA PRO A 624 53.10 4.09 34.96
C PRO A 624 53.28 3.11 33.77
N ASP A 625 53.90 3.70 32.74
CA ASP A 625 54.64 3.17 31.59
C ASP A 625 55.41 1.83 31.75
N ALA A 626 55.50 1.10 30.63
CA ALA A 626 56.76 0.50 30.17
C ALA A 626 56.75 0.18 28.66
N SER A 627 57.79 0.66 27.98
CA SER A 627 58.10 0.55 26.56
C SER A 627 58.85 -0.74 26.16
N ALA A 628 58.63 -1.17 24.91
CA ALA A 628 59.55 -1.75 23.92
C ALA A 628 60.37 -3.03 24.24
N THR A 629 60.26 -4.08 23.40
CA THR A 629 61.21 -4.47 22.32
C THR A 629 60.97 -5.90 21.79
N ASP A 630 61.27 -6.06 20.48
CA ASP A 630 61.79 -7.24 19.76
C ASP A 630 61.06 -8.59 19.68
N GLY A 631 61.11 -9.17 18.46
CA GLY A 631 61.08 -10.63 18.26
C GLY A 631 60.11 -11.15 17.20
N ALA A 632 60.55 -11.21 15.94
CA ALA A 632 60.03 -12.17 14.97
C ALA A 632 60.37 -13.62 15.42
N PRO A 633 59.59 -14.63 14.99
CA PRO A 633 60.07 -15.40 13.83
C PRO A 633 58.97 -15.90 12.88
N GLU A 634 59.38 -16.23 11.65
CA GLU A 634 58.66 -17.08 10.68
C GLU A 634 58.23 -18.42 11.30
N PRO A 635 57.26 -19.13 10.70
CA PRO A 635 57.70 -20.23 9.84
C PRO A 635 56.90 -20.41 8.54
N THR A 636 57.67 -20.60 7.47
CA THR A 636 57.58 -21.66 6.47
C THR A 636 56.57 -22.79 6.69
N GLY A 637 55.90 -23.22 5.61
CA GLY A 637 55.60 -24.65 5.44
C GLY A 637 54.26 -25.05 4.79
N ALA A 638 54.34 -25.32 3.48
CA ALA A 638 53.74 -26.47 2.79
C ALA A 638 52.21 -26.56 2.57
N ALA A 639 51.87 -26.45 1.28
CA ALA A 639 50.74 -27.14 0.65
C ALA A 639 50.85 -28.68 0.75
N PRO A 640 49.77 -29.41 0.46
CA PRO A 640 49.84 -30.24 -0.73
C PRO A 640 48.58 -30.21 -1.62
N GLU A 641 48.87 -30.49 -2.89
CA GLU A 641 48.00 -30.78 -4.01
C GLU A 641 47.11 -32.03 -3.80
N GLY A 642 46.06 -32.16 -4.62
CA GLY A 642 45.49 -33.46 -4.97
C GLY A 642 44.00 -33.42 -5.26
N GLY A 643 43.64 -33.49 -6.55
CA GLY A 643 42.26 -33.41 -7.04
C GLY A 643 41.41 -34.66 -6.87
N ASN A 644 40.10 -34.46 -6.96
CA ASN A 644 39.18 -35.10 -7.91
C ASN A 644 37.87 -34.31 -7.93
#